data_AF-A0A420RVH2-F1
#
_entry.id   AF-A0A420RVH2-F1
#
_cell.length_a   1.000
_cell.length_b   1.000
_cell.length_c   1.000
_cell.angle_alpha   90.00
_cell.angle_beta   90.00
_cell.angle_gamma   90.00
#
_symmetry.space_group_name_H-M   'P 1'
#
loop_
_entity.id
_entity.type
_entity.pdbx_description
1 polymer ?
#
loop_
_entity_poly.entity_id
_entity_poly.type
_entity_poly.pdbx_seq_one_letter_code
_entity_poly.pdbx_strand_id
1 'polypeptide(L)'
;MTSIPLPPLVQFSGHETFPLRQLWLRKAYDAAVEGEGRPAKEVFAPEVGIRRFGVGKNMVAAIRHWAMACDVMTEARDGRISIGTTGHALFGSGGLDPFLERPATAWWVHWLLAGRAQRSTTWWWVFNQGAQHAFDVERLTDSLKSTVEQAGHKTSRVTLKRDVEVCLRCYAAKRDGRGGDEAVEPLLSELGLINEGAGGSFSFLRSSQRSLPDGIFAMALLEFWAERDLRLGTGQATLSFEAISHEYGSPGRVFKLDERGIEDRLSGLESLTDGQLRWTDTAGTYSGRLMASNARPMVQVASRFQRSVQLESDLAREDALDGYVLHGSGELALETTARYVASSQQRAFTWTGPYGGGKSTLALALAQLSGGTPQVRKRAKAALGLDAASEVTRAFGGRKAWAVIPLVGRRQSLEAALSQAIDKYAPLRGAKRMREGVRDVVGELIKRAENPDVGGVLVILDEMGKLLEAAAAAGEDIYLLQELAEAASRCEGRLVIVGVLHQAFEQYVGRSHRGIQAEWAKVQGRFVDIPVVAGTDEVIGLIGGAIESEQAHPKSLKVSRSIADQIRLRRPSSPPTLAAALDACWPLHPVTAALLGPCSRRRFGQNERSVFGFLSSSEPLGFQEFLRGQTGEISSVYSPARFWDYLRVNFEPAILASADGHRWAVASDAIERVEARFHELHVALIKTIALIDMFRNGSGVAATNEVLQQSIPGHSSKDIAGALADLVTSSVAVYRKHLSAWAVYAGSDFDIEAAVEQAKGKRTLSIDQQFRQVGTLPALSARKHYFLTGTLRWFERVVATPKAAGDMLDSSRESTAGRFILLVPDEETTPQALRDAAMALVKRCEDSLNAIGVPKLHLGLAEQATELAALEQVAKATPQLDGDAVARREISARLEHARHALDADLREAFSTATWH
;
A
#
# COMPACT_ATOMS: atom_id res chain seq x y z
N MET A 1 21.78 6.28 -13.97
CA MET A 1 21.08 4.98 -13.87
C MET A 1 22.11 3.94 -13.46
N THR A 2 22.02 3.39 -12.25
CA THR A 2 22.81 2.23 -11.82
C THR A 2 22.26 0.98 -12.51
N SER A 3 23.10 0.22 -13.22
CA SER A 3 22.70 -1.03 -13.86
C SER A 3 22.28 -2.07 -12.82
N ILE A 4 21.26 -2.87 -13.15
CA ILE A 4 20.79 -3.97 -12.29
C ILE A 4 21.87 -5.06 -12.28
N PRO A 5 22.30 -5.56 -11.12
CA PRO A 5 23.31 -6.62 -11.08
C PRO A 5 22.75 -7.93 -11.66
N LEU A 6 23.61 -8.89 -11.97
CA LEU A 6 23.18 -10.27 -12.27
C LEU A 6 23.28 -11.13 -10.99
N PRO A 7 22.51 -12.22 -10.88
CA PRO A 7 22.71 -13.18 -9.80
C PRO A 7 24.11 -13.83 -9.89
N PRO A 8 24.63 -14.40 -8.79
CA PRO A 8 25.99 -14.96 -8.75
C PRO A 8 26.25 -16.04 -9.81
N LEU A 9 25.22 -16.83 -10.15
CA LEU A 9 25.27 -17.84 -11.19
C LEU A 9 24.49 -17.34 -12.42
N VAL A 10 25.22 -17.11 -13.51
CA VAL A 10 24.64 -16.64 -14.78
C VAL A 10 24.41 -17.84 -15.71
N GLN A 11 23.14 -18.16 -15.94
CA GLN A 11 22.72 -19.22 -16.85
C GLN A 11 21.45 -18.81 -17.62
N PHE A 12 21.51 -19.00 -18.94
CA PHE A 12 20.41 -18.78 -19.88
C PHE A 12 20.06 -20.10 -20.59
N SER A 13 18.83 -20.20 -21.11
CA SER A 13 18.31 -21.38 -21.82
C SER A 13 18.22 -22.66 -20.96
N GLY A 14 17.84 -23.77 -21.60
CA GLY A 14 17.65 -25.10 -20.99
C GLY A 14 16.18 -25.52 -20.86
N HIS A 15 15.25 -24.57 -20.89
CA HIS A 15 13.81 -24.81 -20.89
C HIS A 15 13.25 -25.19 -22.28
N GLU A 16 14.07 -25.25 -23.33
CA GLU A 16 13.65 -25.63 -24.70
C GLU A 16 12.43 -24.84 -25.22
N THR A 17 12.34 -23.55 -24.87
CA THR A 17 11.19 -22.65 -25.16
C THR A 17 9.84 -23.02 -24.50
N PHE A 18 9.83 -23.95 -23.55
CA PHE A 18 8.63 -24.34 -22.81
C PHE A 18 8.54 -23.67 -21.43
N PRO A 19 7.41 -22.99 -21.11
CA PRO A 19 7.16 -22.50 -19.76
C PRO A 19 6.98 -23.68 -18.79
N LEU A 20 7.22 -23.43 -17.50
CA LEU A 20 7.00 -24.41 -16.44
C LEU A 20 5.52 -24.76 -16.33
N ARG A 21 5.16 -25.98 -16.73
CA ARG A 21 3.77 -26.48 -16.69
C ARG A 21 3.42 -27.12 -15.35
N GLN A 22 2.12 -27.16 -15.06
CA GLN A 22 1.58 -27.92 -13.92
C GLN A 22 2.04 -29.39 -13.95
N LEU A 23 2.27 -29.96 -12.77
CA LEU A 23 2.72 -31.35 -12.51
C LEU A 23 4.09 -31.75 -13.07
N TRP A 24 4.80 -30.90 -13.84
CA TRP A 24 6.14 -31.23 -14.34
C TRP A 24 7.14 -31.47 -13.21
N LEU A 25 7.10 -30.64 -12.16
CA LEU A 25 7.93 -30.82 -10.97
C LEU A 25 7.63 -32.15 -10.27
N ARG A 26 6.35 -32.52 -10.14
CA ARG A 26 5.95 -33.79 -9.55
C ARG A 26 6.44 -34.99 -10.37
N LYS A 27 6.25 -34.96 -11.68
CA LYS A 27 6.74 -36.00 -12.60
C LYS A 27 8.27 -36.15 -12.51
N ALA A 28 8.99 -35.03 -12.45
CA ALA A 28 10.44 -35.04 -12.29
C ALA A 28 10.88 -35.61 -10.95
N TYR A 29 10.16 -35.32 -9.87
CA TYR A 29 10.41 -35.90 -8.55
C TYR A 29 10.25 -37.42 -8.56
N ASP A 30 9.12 -37.94 -9.06
CA ASP A 30 8.90 -39.39 -9.16
C ASP A 30 10.01 -40.05 -10.01
N ALA A 31 10.50 -39.34 -11.03
CA ALA A 31 11.65 -39.76 -11.83
C ALA A 31 12.98 -39.77 -11.09
N ALA A 32 13.22 -38.75 -10.28
CA ALA A 32 14.42 -38.67 -9.46
C ALA A 32 14.43 -39.74 -8.36
N VAL A 33 13.29 -40.07 -7.76
CA VAL A 33 13.18 -41.11 -6.70
C VAL A 33 13.50 -42.49 -7.28
N GLU A 34 12.90 -42.87 -8.41
CA GLU A 34 13.22 -44.16 -9.06
C GLU A 34 14.65 -44.22 -9.61
N GLY A 35 15.24 -43.07 -9.89
CA GLY A 35 16.55 -42.92 -10.53
C GLY A 35 17.67 -42.48 -9.59
N GLU A 36 17.45 -42.46 -8.28
CA GLU A 36 18.39 -41.88 -7.32
C GLU A 36 19.78 -42.55 -7.42
N GLY A 37 20.83 -41.73 -7.47
CA GLY A 37 22.21 -42.19 -7.66
C GLY A 37 22.57 -42.60 -9.09
N ARG A 38 21.63 -42.55 -10.05
CA ARG A 38 21.89 -42.82 -11.48
C ARG A 38 22.20 -41.54 -12.25
N PRO A 39 22.92 -41.62 -13.39
CA PRO A 39 23.17 -40.44 -14.21
C PRO A 39 21.88 -39.79 -14.73
N ALA A 40 21.76 -38.48 -14.59
CA ALA A 40 20.60 -37.70 -15.06
C ALA A 40 20.33 -37.89 -16.56
N LYS A 41 21.41 -38.10 -17.34
CA LYS A 41 21.33 -38.35 -18.79
C LYS A 41 20.64 -39.68 -19.13
N GLU A 42 20.65 -40.65 -18.23
CA GLU A 42 19.92 -41.93 -18.41
C GLU A 42 18.46 -41.79 -17.97
N VAL A 43 18.23 -41.22 -16.79
CA VAL A 43 16.88 -41.10 -16.20
C VAL A 43 15.98 -40.20 -17.03
N PHE A 44 16.55 -39.14 -17.61
CA PHE A 44 15.86 -38.19 -18.50
C PHE A 44 16.26 -38.37 -19.97
N ALA A 45 16.72 -39.56 -20.36
CA ALA A 45 16.95 -39.87 -21.76
C ALA A 45 15.65 -39.77 -22.56
N PRO A 46 15.63 -39.24 -23.80
CA PRO A 46 14.40 -39.05 -24.58
C PRO A 46 13.50 -40.28 -24.65
N GLU A 47 14.05 -41.45 -24.95
CA GLU A 47 13.35 -42.72 -25.11
C GLU A 47 12.72 -43.26 -23.81
N VAL A 48 13.27 -42.86 -22.66
CA VAL A 48 12.73 -43.17 -21.32
C VAL A 48 11.70 -42.11 -20.94
N GLY A 49 12.05 -40.84 -21.05
CA GLY A 49 11.24 -39.70 -20.65
C GLY A 49 9.96 -39.53 -21.47
N ILE A 50 9.96 -39.83 -22.78
CA ILE A 50 8.76 -39.76 -23.62
C ILE A 50 7.70 -40.74 -23.11
N ARG A 51 8.09 -41.99 -22.88
CA ARG A 51 7.19 -43.04 -22.36
C ARG A 51 6.73 -42.73 -20.94
N ARG A 52 7.65 -42.24 -20.11
CA ARG A 52 7.39 -41.98 -18.70
C ARG A 52 6.49 -40.78 -18.46
N PHE A 53 6.77 -39.66 -19.12
CA PHE A 53 6.08 -38.40 -18.87
C PHE A 53 4.88 -38.17 -19.79
N GLY A 54 4.78 -38.93 -20.89
CA GLY A 54 3.76 -38.75 -21.93
C GLY A 54 3.94 -37.44 -22.69
N VAL A 55 5.19 -37.03 -22.95
CA VAL A 55 5.52 -35.74 -23.59
C VAL A 55 6.54 -35.91 -24.70
N GLY A 56 6.69 -34.90 -25.56
CA GLY A 56 7.71 -34.91 -26.62
C GLY A 56 9.15 -34.78 -26.11
N LYS A 57 10.12 -35.18 -26.93
CA LYS A 57 11.58 -35.17 -26.62
C LYS A 57 12.07 -33.87 -25.96
N ASN A 58 11.74 -32.71 -26.54
CA ASN A 58 12.22 -31.42 -26.03
C ASN A 58 11.58 -31.05 -24.68
N MET A 59 10.35 -31.52 -24.42
CA MET A 59 9.70 -31.30 -23.12
C MET A 59 10.38 -32.12 -22.01
N VAL A 60 10.97 -33.29 -22.30
CA VAL A 60 11.75 -34.06 -21.32
C VAL A 60 12.94 -33.24 -20.81
N ALA A 61 13.66 -32.59 -21.73
CA ALA A 61 14.78 -31.71 -21.38
C ALA A 61 14.30 -30.49 -20.56
N ALA A 62 13.17 -29.88 -20.93
CA ALA A 62 12.57 -28.79 -20.18
C ALA A 62 12.15 -29.21 -18.76
N ILE A 63 11.54 -30.39 -18.59
CA ILE A 63 11.17 -30.95 -17.28
C ILE A 63 12.42 -31.09 -16.40
N ARG A 64 13.50 -31.65 -16.94
CA ARG A 64 14.78 -31.77 -16.24
C ARG A 64 15.36 -30.41 -15.83
N HIS A 65 15.31 -29.41 -16.71
CA HIS A 65 15.77 -28.06 -16.41
C HIS A 65 14.99 -27.44 -15.25
N TRP A 66 13.65 -27.45 -15.32
CA TRP A 66 12.80 -26.86 -14.28
C TRP A 66 12.95 -27.56 -12.93
N ALA A 67 13.09 -28.88 -12.91
CA ALA A 67 13.30 -29.64 -11.69
C ALA A 67 14.62 -29.27 -10.97
N MET A 68 15.69 -28.98 -11.72
CA MET A 68 16.93 -28.46 -11.15
C MET A 68 16.82 -26.99 -10.73
N ALA A 69 16.15 -26.15 -11.54
CA ALA A 69 15.96 -24.74 -11.22
C ALA A 69 15.12 -24.52 -9.94
N CYS A 70 14.21 -25.46 -9.63
CA CYS A 70 13.32 -25.41 -8.47
C CYS A 70 13.77 -26.35 -7.33
N ASP A 71 15.03 -26.82 -7.31
CA ASP A 71 15.56 -27.71 -6.25
C ASP A 71 14.66 -28.93 -5.95
N VAL A 72 13.99 -29.45 -6.97
CA VAL A 72 13.24 -30.72 -6.87
C VAL A 72 14.22 -31.89 -6.93
N MET A 73 15.29 -31.73 -7.70
CA MET A 73 16.41 -32.65 -7.78
C MET A 73 17.70 -31.87 -7.99
N THR A 74 18.80 -32.44 -7.56
CA THR A 74 20.15 -31.91 -7.80
C THR A 74 20.96 -32.90 -8.62
N GLU A 75 21.94 -32.38 -9.36
CA GLU A 75 22.86 -33.19 -10.15
C GLU A 75 24.29 -32.95 -9.64
N ALA A 76 24.95 -34.01 -9.20
CA ALA A 76 26.33 -33.97 -8.76
C ALA A 76 27.29 -33.78 -9.95
N ARG A 77 28.56 -33.48 -9.68
CA ARG A 77 29.57 -33.26 -10.73
C ARG A 77 29.80 -34.49 -11.62
N ASP A 78 29.56 -35.69 -11.11
CA ASP A 78 29.64 -36.96 -11.86
C ASP A 78 28.35 -37.25 -12.68
N GLY A 79 27.37 -36.34 -12.65
CA GLY A 79 26.12 -36.41 -13.37
C GLY A 79 25.03 -37.23 -12.67
N ARG A 80 25.29 -37.76 -11.47
CA ARG A 80 24.29 -38.52 -10.72
C ARG A 80 23.24 -37.61 -10.08
N ILE A 81 22.00 -38.07 -10.07
CA ILE A 81 20.89 -37.33 -9.46
C ILE A 81 20.69 -37.71 -8.00
N SER A 82 20.29 -36.72 -7.21
CA SER A 82 19.78 -36.89 -5.85
C SER A 82 18.54 -36.02 -5.65
N ILE A 83 17.72 -36.36 -4.67
CA ILE A 83 16.54 -35.57 -4.35
C ILE A 83 16.94 -34.23 -3.74
N GLY A 84 16.38 -33.14 -4.27
CA GLY A 84 16.58 -31.79 -3.75
C GLY A 84 15.71 -31.53 -2.52
N THR A 85 16.07 -30.52 -1.72
CA THR A 85 15.37 -30.26 -0.46
C THR A 85 13.91 -29.86 -0.67
N THR A 86 13.66 -29.05 -1.70
CA THR A 86 12.31 -28.63 -2.10
C THR A 86 11.50 -29.82 -2.61
N GLY A 87 12.11 -30.69 -3.41
CA GLY A 87 11.47 -31.91 -3.92
C GLY A 87 11.00 -32.83 -2.80
N HIS A 88 11.89 -33.10 -1.84
CA HIS A 88 11.56 -33.92 -0.68
C HIS A 88 10.43 -33.30 0.17
N ALA A 89 10.49 -31.99 0.43
CA ALA A 89 9.49 -31.29 1.23
C ALA A 89 8.10 -31.28 0.59
N LEU A 90 8.01 -31.05 -0.74
CA LEU A 90 6.73 -30.99 -1.44
C LEU A 90 6.11 -32.37 -1.68
N PHE A 91 6.92 -33.34 -2.11
CA PHE A 91 6.44 -34.59 -2.71
C PHE A 91 6.81 -35.86 -1.94
N GLY A 92 7.63 -35.76 -0.90
CA GLY A 92 8.05 -36.90 -0.09
C GLY A 92 6.90 -37.58 0.65
N SER A 93 7.23 -38.60 1.43
CA SER A 93 6.28 -39.28 2.32
C SER A 93 5.68 -38.29 3.31
N GLY A 94 4.40 -37.93 3.15
CA GLY A 94 3.77 -36.86 3.94
C GLY A 94 4.08 -35.44 3.44
N GLY A 95 4.47 -35.29 2.17
CA GLY A 95 4.82 -34.02 1.56
C GLY A 95 3.74 -32.95 1.68
N LEU A 96 4.19 -31.69 1.72
CA LEU A 96 3.36 -30.53 2.03
C LEU A 96 2.27 -30.23 0.99
N ASP A 97 2.56 -30.53 -0.28
CA ASP A 97 1.63 -30.31 -1.38
C ASP A 97 1.93 -31.26 -2.57
N PRO A 98 1.61 -32.57 -2.45
CA PRO A 98 2.05 -33.58 -3.42
C PRO A 98 1.52 -33.38 -4.84
N PHE A 99 0.49 -32.56 -5.02
CA PHE A 99 -0.21 -32.32 -6.27
C PHE A 99 -0.17 -30.86 -6.74
N LEU A 100 0.59 -29.99 -6.04
CA LEU A 100 0.73 -28.57 -6.38
C LEU A 100 -0.61 -27.83 -6.37
N GLU A 101 -1.46 -28.08 -5.38
CA GLU A 101 -2.80 -27.50 -5.26
C GLU A 101 -2.84 -26.19 -4.47
N ARG A 102 -1.80 -25.93 -3.67
CA ARG A 102 -1.75 -24.77 -2.79
C ARG A 102 -1.04 -23.60 -3.48
N PRO A 103 -1.62 -22.38 -3.48
CA PRO A 103 -0.94 -21.18 -4.00
C PRO A 103 0.44 -20.94 -3.36
N ALA A 104 0.60 -21.36 -2.09
CA ALA A 104 1.87 -21.38 -1.37
C ALA A 104 3.01 -22.00 -2.19
N THR A 105 2.71 -23.07 -2.91
CA THR A 105 3.70 -23.81 -3.70
C THR A 105 4.14 -23.01 -4.93
N ALA A 106 3.22 -22.36 -5.64
CA ALA A 106 3.58 -21.49 -6.75
C ALA A 106 4.40 -20.28 -6.28
N TRP A 107 4.07 -19.69 -5.12
CA TRP A 107 4.87 -18.62 -4.51
C TRP A 107 6.28 -19.08 -4.13
N TRP A 108 6.40 -20.29 -3.57
CA TRP A 108 7.71 -20.87 -3.25
C TRP A 108 8.53 -21.13 -4.52
N VAL A 109 7.93 -21.74 -5.55
CA VAL A 109 8.60 -21.96 -6.84
C VAL A 109 9.02 -20.63 -7.48
N HIS A 110 8.18 -19.61 -7.41
CA HIS A 110 8.53 -18.27 -7.88
C HIS A 110 9.75 -17.72 -7.14
N TRP A 111 9.82 -17.84 -5.80
CA TRP A 111 10.99 -17.45 -5.02
C TRP A 111 12.27 -18.20 -5.43
N LEU A 112 12.17 -19.50 -5.71
CA LEU A 112 13.32 -20.28 -6.19
C LEU A 112 13.85 -19.76 -7.54
N LEU A 113 12.95 -19.38 -8.45
CA LEU A 113 13.32 -18.90 -9.78
C LEU A 113 13.77 -17.43 -9.82
N ALA A 114 13.08 -16.55 -9.10
CA ALA A 114 13.28 -15.10 -9.17
C ALA A 114 14.05 -14.52 -7.97
N GLY A 115 14.09 -15.21 -6.83
CA GLY A 115 14.88 -14.88 -5.66
C GLY A 115 16.25 -15.56 -5.68
N ARG A 116 16.29 -16.90 -5.62
CA ARG A 116 17.55 -17.68 -5.57
C ARG A 116 18.27 -17.82 -6.91
N ALA A 117 17.51 -17.99 -7.98
CA ALA A 117 17.98 -17.93 -9.37
C ALA A 117 19.08 -18.92 -9.80
N GLN A 118 19.12 -20.15 -9.27
CA GLN A 118 20.20 -21.11 -9.56
C GLN A 118 20.37 -21.43 -11.06
N ARG A 119 19.30 -21.38 -11.86
CA ARG A 119 19.32 -21.66 -13.32
C ARG A 119 18.35 -20.80 -14.13
N SER A 120 18.04 -19.62 -13.60
CA SER A 120 16.93 -18.79 -14.06
C SER A 120 17.29 -17.31 -14.00
N THR A 121 18.47 -16.96 -14.51
CA THR A 121 19.01 -15.59 -14.46
C THR A 121 18.03 -14.55 -15.02
N THR A 122 17.32 -14.88 -16.10
CA THR A 122 16.31 -13.99 -16.69
C THR A 122 15.16 -13.70 -15.72
N TRP A 123 14.70 -14.68 -14.93
CA TRP A 123 13.62 -14.50 -13.95
C TRP A 123 14.05 -13.54 -12.85
N TRP A 124 15.25 -13.78 -12.29
CA TRP A 124 15.82 -12.89 -11.29
C TRP A 124 15.91 -11.46 -11.81
N TRP A 125 16.46 -11.28 -13.01
CA TRP A 125 16.69 -9.94 -13.56
C TRP A 125 15.36 -9.23 -13.87
N VAL A 126 14.40 -9.91 -14.49
CA VAL A 126 13.08 -9.36 -14.81
C VAL A 126 12.34 -8.94 -13.53
N PHE A 127 12.30 -9.78 -12.49
CA PHE A 127 11.57 -9.46 -11.26
C PHE A 127 12.31 -8.48 -10.34
N ASN A 128 13.61 -8.30 -10.53
CA ASN A 128 14.39 -7.29 -9.83
C ASN A 128 14.42 -5.91 -10.54
N GLN A 129 13.77 -5.78 -11.69
CA GLN A 129 13.49 -4.48 -12.32
C GLN A 129 12.71 -3.54 -11.40
N GLY A 130 12.97 -2.24 -11.55
CA GLY A 130 12.29 -1.16 -10.82
C GLY A 130 10.80 -1.04 -11.18
N ALA A 131 10.15 0.04 -10.73
CA ALA A 131 8.71 0.29 -10.95
C ALA A 131 8.38 0.72 -12.40
N GLN A 132 8.86 -0.01 -13.41
CA GLN A 132 8.47 0.25 -14.80
C GLN A 132 7.00 -0.17 -15.00
N HIS A 133 6.16 0.78 -15.40
CA HIS A 133 4.71 0.60 -15.55
C HIS A 133 4.31 -0.32 -16.70
N ALA A 134 5.04 -0.26 -17.82
CA ALA A 134 4.79 -1.10 -18.98
C ALA A 134 6.12 -1.41 -19.70
N PHE A 135 6.27 -2.65 -20.17
CA PHE A 135 7.43 -3.13 -20.89
C PHE A 135 7.03 -4.10 -22.00
N ASP A 136 7.88 -4.24 -23.00
CA ASP A 136 7.72 -5.19 -24.09
C ASP A 136 8.93 -6.14 -24.15
N VAL A 137 8.77 -7.24 -24.90
CA VAL A 137 9.81 -8.27 -25.06
C VAL A 137 11.11 -7.69 -25.62
N GLU A 138 11.03 -6.78 -26.58
CA GLU A 138 12.21 -6.23 -27.27
C GLU A 138 13.03 -5.35 -26.32
N ARG A 139 12.38 -4.43 -25.59
CA ARG A 139 13.01 -3.54 -24.60
C ARG A 139 13.65 -4.33 -23.47
N LEU A 140 12.97 -5.36 -22.94
CA LEU A 140 13.54 -6.23 -21.92
C LEU A 140 14.76 -6.98 -22.46
N THR A 141 14.68 -7.50 -23.68
CA THR A 141 15.78 -8.23 -24.32
C THR A 141 17.02 -7.34 -24.49
N ASP A 142 16.85 -6.13 -25.00
CA ASP A 142 17.97 -5.21 -25.26
C ASP A 142 18.60 -4.71 -23.95
N SER A 143 17.77 -4.42 -22.94
CA SER A 143 18.23 -4.02 -21.61
C SER A 143 18.97 -5.16 -20.88
N LEU A 144 18.45 -6.39 -20.97
CA LEU A 144 19.10 -7.58 -20.41
C LEU A 144 20.43 -7.84 -21.11
N LYS A 145 20.46 -7.75 -22.44
CA LYS A 145 21.69 -7.91 -23.22
C LYS A 145 22.76 -6.91 -22.79
N SER A 146 22.40 -5.64 -22.65
CA SER A 146 23.33 -4.61 -22.17
C SER A 146 23.87 -4.95 -20.77
N THR A 147 23.02 -5.43 -19.87
CA THR A 147 23.43 -5.86 -18.52
C THR A 147 24.41 -7.04 -18.56
N VAL A 148 24.12 -8.05 -19.40
CA VAL A 148 24.95 -9.24 -19.59
C VAL A 148 26.32 -8.90 -20.16
N GLU A 149 26.37 -8.01 -21.15
CA GLU A 149 27.62 -7.54 -21.75
C GLU A 149 28.45 -6.70 -20.76
N GLN A 150 27.81 -5.83 -19.97
CA GLN A 150 28.47 -5.06 -18.91
C GLN A 150 29.04 -5.94 -17.80
N ALA A 151 28.38 -7.05 -17.48
CA ALA A 151 28.86 -8.04 -16.52
C ALA A 151 29.97 -8.97 -17.08
N GLY A 152 30.41 -8.76 -18.33
CA GLY A 152 31.49 -9.53 -18.95
C GLY A 152 31.07 -10.88 -19.55
N HIS A 153 29.77 -11.18 -19.63
CA HIS A 153 29.25 -12.40 -20.22
C HIS A 153 28.89 -12.18 -21.71
N LYS A 154 29.02 -13.24 -22.53
CA LYS A 154 28.64 -13.21 -23.95
C LYS A 154 27.49 -14.18 -24.22
N THR A 155 26.31 -13.65 -24.50
CA THR A 155 25.12 -14.43 -24.86
C THR A 155 24.42 -13.81 -26.06
N SER A 156 23.92 -14.63 -26.99
CA SER A 156 23.25 -14.13 -28.19
C SER A 156 21.91 -13.44 -27.86
N ARG A 157 21.58 -12.36 -28.58
CA ARG A 157 20.27 -11.68 -28.43
C ARG A 157 19.10 -12.64 -28.64
N VAL A 158 19.23 -13.59 -29.57
CA VAL A 158 18.19 -14.58 -29.87
C VAL A 158 17.94 -15.50 -28.68
N THR A 159 19.00 -15.92 -27.98
CA THR A 159 18.87 -16.72 -26.75
C THR A 159 18.18 -15.91 -25.66
N LEU A 160 18.63 -14.68 -25.40
CA LEU A 160 18.05 -13.81 -24.38
C LEU A 160 16.57 -13.51 -24.66
N LYS A 161 16.22 -13.25 -25.93
CA LYS A 161 14.84 -13.03 -26.34
C LYS A 161 13.96 -14.23 -26.03
N ARG A 162 14.41 -15.45 -26.35
CA ARG A 162 13.69 -16.69 -26.04
C ARG A 162 13.50 -16.88 -24.54
N ASP A 163 14.51 -16.60 -23.74
CA ASP A 163 14.39 -16.67 -22.27
C ASP A 163 13.38 -15.65 -21.74
N VAL A 164 13.40 -14.40 -22.24
CA VAL A 164 12.42 -13.37 -21.87
C VAL A 164 11.01 -13.80 -22.24
N GLU A 165 10.79 -14.30 -23.46
CA GLU A 165 9.48 -14.81 -23.91
C GLU A 165 8.97 -15.94 -23.01
N VAL A 166 9.83 -16.90 -22.64
CA VAL A 166 9.44 -17.99 -21.73
C VAL A 166 9.19 -17.49 -20.32
N CYS A 167 9.98 -16.53 -19.84
CA CYS A 167 9.75 -15.87 -18.56
C CYS A 167 8.36 -15.25 -18.51
N LEU A 168 7.99 -14.44 -19.49
CA LEU A 168 6.65 -13.83 -19.53
C LEU A 168 5.55 -14.88 -19.67
N ARG A 169 5.73 -15.89 -20.53
CA ARG A 169 4.77 -16.99 -20.68
C ARG A 169 4.62 -17.90 -19.46
N CYS A 170 5.54 -17.86 -18.49
CA CYS A 170 5.34 -18.55 -17.22
C CYS A 170 4.30 -17.86 -16.33
N TYR A 171 4.07 -16.55 -16.50
CA TYR A 171 3.20 -15.74 -15.64
C TYR A 171 1.96 -15.19 -16.37
N ALA A 172 2.06 -14.88 -17.65
CA ALA A 172 0.95 -14.37 -18.44
C ALA A 172 0.05 -15.53 -18.93
N ALA A 173 -1.20 -15.55 -18.48
CA ALA A 173 -2.22 -16.44 -19.06
C ALA A 173 -2.67 -15.86 -20.42
N LYS A 174 -2.67 -16.69 -21.48
CA LYS A 174 -3.22 -16.27 -22.78
C LYS A 174 -4.71 -15.94 -22.60
N ARG A 175 -5.13 -14.74 -23.01
CA ARG A 175 -6.55 -14.29 -22.96
C ARG A 175 -7.45 -14.91 -24.03
N ASP A 176 -6.87 -15.62 -25.00
CA ASP A 176 -7.64 -16.27 -26.05
C ASP A 176 -8.26 -17.55 -25.48
N GLY A 177 -9.55 -17.50 -25.11
CA GLY A 177 -10.36 -18.61 -24.58
C GLY A 177 -10.56 -19.80 -25.52
N ARG A 178 -9.61 -20.11 -26.41
CA ARG A 178 -9.58 -21.33 -27.21
C ARG A 178 -8.94 -22.45 -26.40
N GLY A 179 -9.78 -23.18 -25.67
CA GLY A 179 -9.44 -24.45 -25.06
C GLY A 179 -9.05 -25.48 -26.11
N GLY A 180 -7.83 -25.99 -26.02
CA GLY A 180 -7.29 -27.11 -26.81
C GLY A 180 -6.09 -27.70 -26.06
N ASP A 181 -5.36 -28.66 -26.63
CA ASP A 181 -4.19 -29.36 -26.01
C ASP A 181 -3.08 -28.41 -25.46
N GLU A 182 -3.11 -27.11 -25.81
CA GLU A 182 -2.34 -26.04 -25.17
C GLU A 182 -2.83 -25.63 -23.76
N ALA A 183 -3.92 -26.23 -23.26
CA ALA A 183 -4.61 -25.90 -22.00
C ALA A 183 -3.88 -26.33 -20.71
N VAL A 184 -2.64 -26.82 -20.81
CA VAL A 184 -1.82 -27.01 -19.61
C VAL A 184 -1.26 -25.66 -19.20
N GLU A 185 -1.99 -24.99 -18.31
CA GLU A 185 -1.58 -23.70 -17.75
C GLU A 185 -0.17 -23.78 -17.13
N PRO A 186 0.65 -22.73 -17.32
CA PRO A 186 1.86 -22.56 -16.55
C PRO A 186 1.58 -22.62 -15.04
N LEU A 187 2.53 -23.14 -14.26
CA LEU A 187 2.36 -23.22 -12.80
C LEU A 187 2.25 -21.83 -12.15
N LEU A 188 2.92 -20.82 -12.72
CA LEU A 188 3.06 -19.50 -12.09
C LEU A 188 2.03 -18.46 -12.59
N SER A 189 1.20 -18.80 -13.58
CA SER A 189 0.17 -17.88 -14.08
C SER A 189 -0.91 -17.60 -13.02
N GLU A 190 -1.13 -18.52 -12.09
CA GLU A 190 -2.08 -18.34 -10.98
C GLU A 190 -1.66 -17.25 -9.98
N LEU A 191 -0.37 -16.89 -9.94
CA LEU A 191 0.12 -15.79 -9.11
C LEU A 191 -0.34 -14.44 -9.65
N GLY A 192 -0.51 -14.35 -10.98
CA GLY A 192 -0.93 -13.15 -11.68
C GLY A 192 -0.04 -11.93 -11.39
N LEU A 193 1.27 -12.17 -11.28
CA LEU A 193 2.29 -11.14 -11.08
C LEU A 193 2.58 -10.32 -12.34
N ILE A 194 2.26 -10.84 -13.53
CA ILE A 194 2.45 -10.17 -14.81
C ILE A 194 1.12 -10.18 -15.58
N ASN A 195 0.68 -9.02 -16.02
CA ASN A 195 -0.49 -8.84 -16.87
C ASN A 195 -0.07 -8.52 -18.30
N GLU A 196 -0.75 -9.13 -19.27
CA GLU A 196 -0.60 -8.81 -20.70
C GLU A 196 -1.66 -7.77 -21.11
N GLY A 197 -1.19 -6.62 -21.58
CA GLY A 197 -2.00 -5.50 -22.08
C GLY A 197 -2.26 -5.60 -23.59
N ALA A 198 -2.92 -4.58 -24.15
CA ALA A 198 -3.14 -4.50 -25.59
C ALA A 198 -1.81 -4.32 -26.35
N GLY A 199 -1.70 -4.91 -27.55
CA GLY A 199 -0.54 -4.72 -28.43
C GLY A 199 0.76 -5.41 -27.98
N GLY A 200 0.69 -6.42 -27.11
CA GLY A 200 1.87 -7.19 -26.66
C GLY A 200 2.72 -6.50 -25.59
N SER A 201 2.16 -5.50 -24.92
CA SER A 201 2.75 -4.86 -23.73
C SER A 201 2.47 -5.67 -22.47
N PHE A 202 3.38 -5.63 -21.49
CA PHE A 202 3.27 -6.31 -20.21
C PHE A 202 3.47 -5.34 -19.04
N SER A 203 2.82 -5.61 -17.91
CA SER A 203 2.98 -4.85 -16.67
C SER A 203 3.08 -5.77 -15.45
N PHE A 204 3.81 -5.34 -14.42
CA PHE A 204 3.83 -6.06 -13.13
C PHE A 204 2.62 -5.65 -12.28
N LEU A 205 1.96 -6.62 -11.66
CA LEU A 205 0.95 -6.37 -10.63
C LEU A 205 1.64 -6.19 -9.27
N ARG A 206 1.78 -4.95 -8.81
CA ARG A 206 2.17 -4.64 -7.43
C ARG A 206 0.94 -4.54 -6.54
N SER A 207 0.92 -5.31 -5.46
CA SER A 207 -0.19 -5.34 -4.50
C SER A 207 0.26 -6.00 -3.20
N SER A 208 -0.61 -6.05 -2.19
CA SER A 208 -0.35 -6.82 -0.96
C SER A 208 -0.16 -8.34 -1.16
N GLN A 209 -0.47 -8.86 -2.36
CA GLN A 209 -0.38 -10.27 -2.72
C GLN A 209 -1.00 -11.19 -1.66
N ARG A 210 -2.29 -11.03 -1.36
CA ARG A 210 -2.95 -11.76 -0.26
C ARG A 210 -2.87 -13.28 -0.35
N SER A 211 -2.67 -13.85 -1.55
CA SER A 211 -2.48 -15.29 -1.74
C SER A 211 -1.10 -15.80 -1.32
N LEU A 212 -0.11 -14.91 -1.10
CA LEU A 212 1.20 -15.24 -0.56
C LEU A 212 1.04 -15.58 0.93
N PRO A 213 1.46 -16.77 1.39
CA PRO A 213 1.40 -17.09 2.82
C PRO A 213 2.55 -16.42 3.60
N ASP A 214 2.29 -16.02 4.85
CA ASP A 214 3.29 -15.37 5.72
C ASP A 214 4.54 -16.23 5.94
N GLY A 215 4.36 -17.56 6.03
CA GLY A 215 5.49 -18.50 6.15
C GLY A 215 6.44 -18.48 4.94
N ILE A 216 5.92 -18.31 3.72
CA ILE A 216 6.76 -18.21 2.52
C ILE A 216 7.50 -16.87 2.50
N PHE A 217 6.81 -15.79 2.88
CA PHE A 217 7.45 -14.48 3.02
C PHE A 217 8.58 -14.50 4.07
N ALA A 218 8.34 -15.10 5.24
CA ALA A 218 9.34 -15.21 6.30
C ALA A 218 10.55 -16.03 5.87
N MET A 219 10.33 -17.16 5.18
CA MET A 219 11.41 -17.96 4.60
C MET A 219 12.24 -17.16 3.59
N ALA A 220 11.58 -16.48 2.64
CA ALA A 220 12.25 -15.66 1.64
C ALA A 220 13.05 -14.52 2.27
N LEU A 221 12.50 -13.89 3.32
CA LEU A 221 13.16 -12.84 4.09
C LEU A 221 14.45 -13.35 4.76
N LEU A 222 14.40 -14.52 5.40
CA LEU A 222 15.55 -15.14 6.05
C LEU A 222 16.64 -15.53 5.05
N GLU A 223 16.25 -16.08 3.90
CA GLU A 223 17.20 -16.44 2.84
C GLU A 223 17.86 -15.20 2.22
N PHE A 224 17.07 -14.18 1.90
CA PHE A 224 17.57 -12.91 1.41
C PHE A 224 18.56 -12.29 2.41
N TRP A 225 18.23 -12.32 3.71
CA TRP A 225 19.10 -11.78 4.75
C TRP A 225 20.41 -12.57 4.84
N ALA A 226 20.36 -13.90 4.87
CA ALA A 226 21.56 -14.74 4.91
C ALA A 226 22.48 -14.47 3.69
N GLU A 227 21.91 -14.38 2.49
CA GLU A 227 22.67 -14.07 1.28
C GLU A 227 23.24 -12.65 1.29
N ARG A 228 22.48 -11.68 1.78
CA ARG A 228 22.93 -10.29 1.93
C ARG A 228 24.09 -10.18 2.91
N ASP A 229 24.01 -10.87 4.05
CA ASP A 229 25.07 -10.87 5.06
C ASP A 229 26.36 -11.50 4.50
N LEU A 230 26.25 -12.61 3.77
CA LEU A 230 27.38 -13.24 3.05
C LEU A 230 28.03 -12.28 2.04
N ARG A 231 27.24 -11.46 1.33
CA ARG A 231 27.74 -10.51 0.32
C ARG A 231 28.39 -9.27 0.92
N LEU A 232 27.81 -8.71 1.98
CA LEU A 232 28.26 -7.46 2.57
C LEU A 232 29.29 -7.68 3.70
N GLY A 233 29.36 -8.88 4.26
CA GLY A 233 30.26 -9.22 5.37
C GLY A 233 29.98 -8.38 6.63
N THR A 234 28.75 -7.89 6.79
CA THR A 234 28.42 -6.89 7.81
C THR A 234 28.14 -7.50 9.19
N GLY A 235 27.80 -8.80 9.27
CA GLY A 235 27.37 -9.45 10.50
C GLY A 235 26.17 -8.74 11.12
N GLN A 236 25.36 -8.07 10.29
CA GLN A 236 24.31 -7.18 10.75
C GLN A 236 23.12 -7.99 11.28
N ALA A 237 22.82 -7.79 12.56
CA ALA A 237 21.59 -8.29 13.18
C ALA A 237 20.33 -7.54 12.70
N THR A 238 20.45 -6.49 11.88
CA THR A 238 19.33 -5.69 11.36
C THR A 238 19.08 -5.92 9.87
N LEU A 239 17.81 -5.84 9.49
CA LEU A 239 17.39 -5.57 8.11
C LEU A 239 16.39 -4.41 8.09
N SER A 240 16.66 -3.37 7.29
CA SER A 240 15.75 -2.22 7.15
C SER A 240 14.56 -2.58 6.27
N PHE A 241 13.43 -1.90 6.44
CA PHE A 241 12.30 -2.05 5.50
C PHE A 241 12.72 -1.74 4.07
N GLU A 242 13.52 -0.69 3.86
CA GLU A 242 14.06 -0.34 2.55
C GLU A 242 14.81 -1.53 1.90
N ALA A 243 15.61 -2.26 2.68
CA ALA A 243 16.28 -3.45 2.20
C ALA A 243 15.28 -4.55 1.82
N ILE A 244 14.25 -4.76 2.64
CA ILE A 244 13.19 -5.77 2.41
C ILE A 244 12.32 -5.41 1.19
N SER A 245 12.09 -4.12 0.97
CA SER A 245 11.16 -3.61 -0.04
C SER A 245 11.83 -3.37 -1.38
N HIS A 246 13.09 -2.92 -1.38
CA HIS A 246 13.69 -2.28 -2.54
C HIS A 246 15.12 -2.70 -2.86
N GLU A 247 15.85 -3.46 -2.03
CA GLU A 247 17.15 -4.00 -2.47
C GLU A 247 16.95 -5.08 -3.56
N TYR A 248 17.97 -5.27 -4.40
CA TYR A 248 17.96 -6.36 -5.39
C TYR A 248 18.01 -7.73 -4.70
N GLY A 249 17.09 -8.61 -5.08
CA GLY A 249 16.85 -9.92 -4.48
C GLY A 249 15.89 -9.88 -3.29
N SER A 250 15.40 -8.71 -2.89
CA SER A 250 14.53 -8.58 -1.72
C SER A 250 13.13 -9.16 -1.94
N PRO A 251 12.45 -9.64 -0.88
CA PRO A 251 11.07 -10.13 -0.97
C PRO A 251 10.10 -9.13 -1.59
N GLY A 252 10.24 -7.83 -1.30
CA GLY A 252 9.38 -6.78 -1.85
C GLY A 252 9.47 -6.67 -3.37
N ARG A 253 10.69 -6.74 -3.94
CA ARG A 253 10.88 -6.73 -5.40
C ARG A 253 10.43 -8.03 -6.05
N VAL A 254 10.83 -9.16 -5.49
CA VAL A 254 10.58 -10.48 -6.08
C VAL A 254 9.09 -10.76 -6.11
N PHE A 255 8.41 -10.63 -4.96
CA PHE A 255 6.96 -10.86 -4.88
C PHE A 255 6.10 -9.70 -5.38
N LYS A 256 6.71 -8.58 -5.80
CA LYS A 256 5.99 -7.36 -6.21
C LYS A 256 4.98 -6.93 -5.15
N LEU A 257 5.43 -6.87 -3.90
CA LEU A 257 4.62 -6.40 -2.79
C LEU A 257 4.52 -4.87 -2.82
N ASP A 258 3.34 -4.34 -2.52
CA ASP A 258 3.22 -2.95 -2.07
C ASP A 258 3.72 -2.83 -0.62
N GLU A 259 3.93 -1.61 -0.15
CA GLU A 259 4.48 -1.40 1.19
C GLU A 259 3.55 -2.00 2.25
N ARG A 260 2.25 -1.72 2.17
CA ARG A 260 1.22 -2.27 3.07
C ARG A 260 1.29 -3.78 3.21
N GLY A 261 1.44 -4.50 2.09
CA GLY A 261 1.57 -5.95 2.11
C GLY A 261 2.83 -6.47 2.78
N ILE A 262 3.93 -5.72 2.73
CA ILE A 262 5.16 -6.05 3.46
C ILE A 262 4.91 -5.82 4.96
N GLU A 263 4.28 -4.72 5.32
CA GLU A 263 4.05 -4.31 6.71
C GLU A 263 3.12 -5.23 7.48
N ASP A 264 2.01 -5.60 6.88
CA ASP A 264 1.05 -6.53 7.47
C ASP A 264 1.76 -7.84 7.83
N ARG A 265 2.66 -8.30 6.96
CA ARG A 265 3.46 -9.52 7.15
C ARG A 265 4.53 -9.35 8.20
N LEU A 266 5.28 -8.25 8.15
CA LEU A 266 6.30 -7.94 9.16
C LEU A 266 5.68 -7.83 10.56
N SER A 267 4.50 -7.24 10.67
CA SER A 267 3.75 -7.14 11.93
C SER A 267 3.32 -8.49 12.47
N GLY A 268 3.02 -9.46 11.59
CA GLY A 268 2.70 -10.84 11.95
C GLY A 268 3.90 -11.74 12.27
N LEU A 269 5.13 -11.33 11.92
CA LEU A 269 6.34 -12.18 12.05
C LEU A 269 6.62 -12.61 13.49
N GLU A 270 6.36 -11.75 14.48
CA GLU A 270 6.66 -12.07 15.87
C GLU A 270 5.83 -13.27 16.35
N SER A 271 4.52 -13.27 16.02
CA SER A 271 3.65 -14.40 16.33
C SER A 271 3.99 -15.64 15.50
N LEU A 272 4.43 -15.47 14.25
CA LEU A 272 4.74 -16.59 13.36
C LEU A 272 6.03 -17.33 13.75
N THR A 273 6.97 -16.61 14.37
CA THR A 273 8.32 -17.12 14.66
C THR A 273 8.56 -17.35 16.16
N ASP A 274 7.50 -17.40 16.96
CA ASP A 274 7.58 -17.52 18.43
C ASP A 274 8.54 -16.49 19.06
N GLY A 275 8.54 -15.26 18.51
CA GLY A 275 9.36 -14.15 18.97
C GLY A 275 10.83 -14.16 18.52
N GLN A 276 11.25 -15.08 17.65
CA GLN A 276 12.62 -15.13 17.10
C GLN A 276 12.90 -13.99 16.13
N LEU A 277 11.92 -13.64 15.28
CA LEU A 277 11.94 -12.41 14.49
C LEU A 277 11.00 -11.40 15.13
N ARG A 278 11.50 -10.20 15.38
CA ARG A 278 10.69 -9.09 15.92
C ARG A 278 10.71 -7.93 14.96
N TRP A 279 9.52 -7.47 14.61
CA TRP A 279 9.32 -6.23 13.89
C TRP A 279 9.02 -5.13 14.92
N THR A 280 9.85 -4.09 14.96
CA THR A 280 9.64 -2.94 15.85
C THR A 280 9.34 -1.71 15.02
N ASP A 281 8.16 -1.13 15.19
CA ASP A 281 7.79 0.12 14.53
C ASP A 281 8.58 1.28 15.14
N THR A 282 9.57 1.76 14.39
CA THR A 282 10.16 3.08 14.59
C THR A 282 9.64 3.97 13.47
N ALA A 283 8.45 4.58 13.66
CA ALA A 283 8.04 5.92 13.14
C ALA A 283 6.72 6.03 12.40
N GLY A 284 5.94 4.96 12.21
CA GLY A 284 4.89 5.05 11.16
C GLY A 284 5.50 5.40 9.79
N THR A 285 6.79 5.10 9.66
CA THR A 285 7.61 4.99 8.47
C THR A 285 8.38 3.71 8.75
N TYR A 286 8.20 2.71 7.93
CA TYR A 286 8.65 1.35 8.23
C TYR A 286 10.16 1.32 8.38
N SER A 287 10.64 1.27 9.62
CA SER A 287 12.03 1.02 9.94
C SER A 287 12.09 0.13 11.17
N GLY A 288 12.36 -1.17 10.94
CA GLY A 288 12.63 -2.14 11.99
C GLY A 288 14.11 -2.13 12.35
N ARG A 289 14.42 -2.23 13.65
CA ARG A 289 15.78 -2.23 14.18
C ARG A 289 15.97 -3.45 15.10
N LEU A 290 16.82 -4.39 14.72
CA LEU A 290 17.39 -5.41 15.61
C LEU A 290 18.84 -5.05 16.03
N MET A 291 19.05 -4.65 17.29
CA MET A 291 20.26 -3.91 17.68
C MET A 291 21.57 -4.72 17.78
N ALA A 292 22.67 -4.14 17.26
CA ALA A 292 23.96 -3.91 17.94
C ALA A 292 24.69 -2.71 17.28
N SER A 293 25.28 -1.82 18.10
CA SER A 293 25.69 -0.41 17.84
C SER A 293 27.10 -0.23 17.20
N ASN A 294 27.64 0.92 16.73
CA ASN A 294 27.41 2.37 16.93
C ASN A 294 28.18 3.22 15.86
N ALA A 295 27.52 4.18 15.18
CA ALA A 295 28.13 5.42 14.66
C ALA A 295 27.02 6.48 14.47
N ARG A 296 27.25 7.74 14.85
CA ARG A 296 26.25 8.84 14.78
C ARG A 296 26.57 9.79 13.61
N PRO A 297 25.59 10.15 12.76
CA PRO A 297 25.74 11.17 11.72
C PRO A 297 25.58 12.61 12.28
N MET A 298 26.17 13.61 11.60
CA MET A 298 26.21 15.03 12.02
C MET A 298 24.87 15.78 11.89
N VAL A 299 24.00 15.31 10.98
CA VAL A 299 22.62 15.76 10.82
C VAL A 299 21.74 14.53 10.81
N GLN A 300 20.72 14.52 11.66
CA GLN A 300 19.82 13.39 11.81
C GLN A 300 18.39 13.86 12.05
N VAL A 301 17.43 13.03 11.64
CA VAL A 301 16.05 13.22 12.09
C VAL A 301 15.93 12.56 13.45
N ALA A 302 15.48 13.33 14.44
CA ALA A 302 15.41 12.88 15.81
C ALA A 302 14.48 11.68 15.96
N SER A 303 14.99 10.60 16.56
CA SER A 303 14.27 9.34 16.74
C SER A 303 12.96 9.45 17.55
N ARG A 304 12.76 10.56 18.26
CA ARG A 304 11.53 10.85 19.02
C ARG A 304 10.34 11.23 18.12
N PHE A 305 10.58 11.86 16.97
CA PHE A 305 9.55 12.10 15.93
C PHE A 305 9.39 10.90 14.99
N GLN A 306 10.19 9.86 15.24
CA GLN A 306 10.19 8.57 14.57
C GLN A 306 9.52 7.48 15.42
N ARG A 307 8.51 7.78 16.24
CA ARG A 307 7.72 6.74 16.92
C ARG A 307 6.24 7.00 16.69
N SER A 308 5.55 6.06 16.05
CA SER A 308 4.10 6.01 16.11
C SER A 308 3.70 5.70 17.53
N VAL A 309 2.79 6.49 18.09
CA VAL A 309 2.21 6.20 19.40
C VAL A 309 1.19 5.10 19.23
N GLN A 310 1.35 4.01 19.98
CA GLN A 310 0.35 2.96 20.06
C GLN A 310 -0.31 3.02 21.44
N LEU A 311 -1.56 3.48 21.46
CA LEU A 311 -2.29 3.82 22.67
C LEU A 311 -2.28 2.71 23.75
N GLU A 312 -2.40 1.45 23.33
CA GLU A 312 -2.45 0.29 24.22
C GLU A 312 -1.12 -0.05 24.91
N SER A 313 0.00 0.02 24.19
CA SER A 313 1.32 -0.32 24.71
C SER A 313 1.99 0.85 25.42
N ASP A 314 1.67 2.08 25.01
CA ASP A 314 2.30 3.30 25.51
C ASP A 314 1.59 3.92 26.73
N LEU A 315 0.37 3.48 27.06
CA LEU A 315 -0.43 4.04 28.16
C LEU A 315 0.32 4.09 29.51
N ALA A 316 1.09 3.05 29.83
CA ALA A 316 1.81 2.94 31.09
C ALA A 316 3.27 3.46 31.03
N ARG A 317 3.75 3.86 29.85
CA ARG A 317 5.15 4.24 29.64
C ARG A 317 5.40 5.71 30.01
N GLU A 318 6.41 5.93 30.85
CA GLU A 318 6.80 7.30 31.26
C GLU A 318 7.47 8.09 30.12
N ASP A 319 8.17 7.42 29.20
CA ASP A 319 8.89 8.03 28.08
C ASP A 319 8.02 8.29 26.84
N ALA A 320 6.74 7.88 26.87
CA ALA A 320 5.90 7.88 25.68
C ALA A 320 5.52 9.28 25.16
N LEU A 321 5.58 10.31 26.02
CA LEU A 321 5.34 11.70 25.65
C LEU A 321 6.63 12.53 25.56
N ASP A 322 7.80 11.89 25.65
CA ASP A 322 9.08 12.61 25.60
C ASP A 322 9.29 13.22 24.21
N GLY A 323 9.32 14.56 24.15
CA GLY A 323 9.41 15.30 22.89
C GLY A 323 8.08 15.58 22.20
N TYR A 324 6.94 15.23 22.82
CA TYR A 324 5.63 15.66 22.35
C TYR A 324 5.51 17.19 22.44
N VAL A 325 5.01 17.80 21.36
CA VAL A 325 4.72 19.24 21.29
C VAL A 325 3.22 19.39 21.12
N LEU A 326 2.55 19.98 22.11
CA LEU A 326 1.12 20.31 22.00
C LEU A 326 0.94 21.48 21.02
N HIS A 327 0.09 21.29 20.01
CA HIS A 327 -0.25 22.31 19.01
C HIS A 327 -1.53 23.03 19.38
N GLY A 328 -1.77 24.22 18.81
CA GLY A 328 -2.95 25.04 19.15
C GLY A 328 -4.27 24.33 18.85
N SER A 329 -4.33 23.54 17.77
CA SER A 329 -5.52 22.72 17.47
C SER A 329 -5.74 21.58 18.47
N GLY A 330 -4.67 20.97 18.98
CA GLY A 330 -4.76 19.95 20.03
C GLY A 330 -5.13 20.54 21.39
N GLU A 331 -4.60 21.71 21.73
CA GLU A 331 -4.96 22.48 22.91
C GLU A 331 -6.46 22.84 22.88
N LEU A 332 -6.92 23.42 21.77
CA LEU A 332 -8.34 23.73 21.57
C LEU A 332 -9.22 22.48 21.70
N ALA A 333 -8.76 21.34 21.19
CA ALA A 333 -9.51 20.09 21.29
C ALA A 333 -9.63 19.59 22.72
N LEU A 334 -8.55 19.66 23.51
CA LEU A 334 -8.57 19.31 24.94
C LEU A 334 -9.45 20.26 25.73
N GLU A 335 -9.32 21.56 25.51
CA GLU A 335 -10.14 22.58 26.19
C GLU A 335 -11.62 22.41 25.88
N THR A 336 -11.96 22.20 24.61
CA THR A 336 -13.34 21.97 24.19
C THR A 336 -13.90 20.71 24.84
N THR A 337 -13.16 19.59 24.79
CA THR A 337 -13.54 18.32 25.42
C THR A 337 -13.75 18.51 26.92
N ALA A 338 -12.81 19.15 27.62
CA ALA A 338 -12.88 19.40 29.05
C ALA A 338 -14.09 20.29 29.43
N ARG A 339 -14.36 21.33 28.63
CA ARG A 339 -15.50 22.22 28.83
C ARG A 339 -16.82 21.46 28.70
N TYR A 340 -16.99 20.65 27.66
CA TYR A 340 -18.20 19.83 27.49
C TYR A 340 -18.38 18.83 28.65
N VAL A 341 -17.31 18.19 29.11
CA VAL A 341 -17.35 17.26 30.26
C VAL A 341 -17.72 17.99 31.56
N ALA A 342 -17.32 19.25 31.71
CA ALA A 342 -17.60 20.05 32.91
C ALA A 342 -18.99 20.71 32.91
N SER A 343 -19.48 21.17 31.76
CA SER A 343 -20.67 22.04 31.67
C SER A 343 -21.87 21.41 30.94
N SER A 344 -21.72 20.22 30.38
CA SER A 344 -22.78 19.57 29.59
C SER A 344 -22.92 18.07 29.90
N GLN A 345 -24.02 17.48 29.44
CA GLN A 345 -24.19 16.03 29.40
C GLN A 345 -23.64 15.41 28.10
N GLN A 346 -23.12 16.19 27.16
CA GLN A 346 -22.60 15.63 25.91
C GLN A 346 -21.15 15.17 26.12
N ARG A 347 -20.94 13.85 26.12
CA ARG A 347 -19.66 13.23 26.51
C ARG A 347 -19.08 12.24 25.49
N ALA A 348 -19.62 12.26 24.27
CA ALA A 348 -19.10 11.52 23.12
C ALA A 348 -18.50 12.51 22.10
N PHE A 349 -17.23 12.30 21.75
CA PHE A 349 -16.44 13.22 20.93
C PHE A 349 -15.77 12.48 19.78
N THR A 350 -15.61 13.16 18.65
CA THR A 350 -14.68 12.75 17.59
C THR A 350 -13.59 13.80 17.44
N TRP A 351 -12.34 13.37 17.41
CA TRP A 351 -11.19 14.19 17.06
C TRP A 351 -10.79 13.90 15.63
N THR A 352 -11.09 14.83 14.74
CA THR A 352 -11.01 14.61 13.29
C THR A 352 -9.91 15.46 12.67
N GLY A 353 -9.04 14.85 11.88
CA GLY A 353 -7.97 15.59 11.19
C GLY A 353 -7.03 14.65 10.44
N PRO A 354 -6.15 15.15 9.55
CA PRO A 354 -5.33 14.30 8.71
C PRO A 354 -4.38 13.37 9.49
N TYR A 355 -3.91 12.30 8.84
CA TYR A 355 -2.84 11.45 9.36
C TYR A 355 -1.61 12.28 9.73
N GLY A 356 -0.94 11.91 10.83
CA GLY A 356 0.23 12.64 11.33
C GLY A 356 -0.06 14.00 11.99
N GLY A 357 -1.33 14.36 12.21
CA GLY A 357 -1.71 15.56 12.97
C GLY A 357 -1.52 15.47 14.49
N GLY A 358 -0.92 14.38 15.00
CA GLY A 358 -0.68 14.17 16.44
C GLY A 358 -1.91 13.76 17.27
N LYS A 359 -3.02 13.37 16.63
CA LYS A 359 -4.29 13.02 17.30
C LYS A 359 -4.15 11.85 18.29
N SER A 360 -3.48 10.77 17.89
CA SER A 360 -3.27 9.59 18.73
C SER A 360 -2.32 9.89 19.90
N THR A 361 -1.30 10.75 19.69
CA THR A 361 -0.44 11.24 20.76
C THR A 361 -1.18 12.17 21.72
N LEU A 362 -2.06 13.04 21.21
CA LEU A 362 -2.95 13.86 22.04
C LEU A 362 -3.88 12.98 22.88
N ALA A 363 -4.41 11.91 22.28
CA ALA A 363 -5.29 10.95 22.96
C ALA A 363 -4.52 10.18 24.04
N LEU A 364 -3.29 9.77 23.76
CA LEU A 364 -2.39 9.19 24.76
C LEU A 364 -2.13 10.18 25.90
N ALA A 365 -1.84 11.44 25.60
CA ALA A 365 -1.57 12.44 26.63
C ALA A 365 -2.78 12.66 27.55
N LEU A 366 -4.00 12.70 26.99
CA LEU A 366 -5.23 12.75 27.77
C LEU A 366 -5.43 11.47 28.60
N ALA A 367 -5.19 10.30 28.02
CA ALA A 367 -5.27 9.00 28.68
C ALA A 367 -4.32 8.91 29.89
N GLN A 368 -3.05 9.28 29.69
CA GLN A 368 -2.02 9.30 30.71
C GLN A 368 -2.32 10.33 31.81
N LEU A 369 -2.83 11.51 31.47
CA LEU A 369 -3.27 12.51 32.44
C LEU A 369 -4.40 12.01 33.34
N SER A 370 -5.34 11.25 32.75
CA SER A 370 -6.57 10.78 33.40
C SER A 370 -6.38 9.54 34.27
N GLY A 371 -5.68 8.53 33.76
CA GLY A 371 -5.58 7.20 34.39
C GLY A 371 -4.16 6.70 34.66
N GLY A 372 -3.12 7.45 34.29
CA GLY A 372 -1.73 7.04 34.50
C GLY A 372 -1.32 6.97 35.97
N THR A 373 -0.15 6.37 36.23
CA THR A 373 0.50 6.42 37.55
C THR A 373 0.84 7.87 37.94
N PRO A 374 1.11 8.18 39.22
CA PRO A 374 1.47 9.54 39.63
C PRO A 374 2.64 10.15 38.84
N GLN A 375 3.66 9.36 38.48
CA GLN A 375 4.77 9.80 37.63
C GLN A 375 4.31 10.12 36.20
N VAL A 376 3.57 9.19 35.59
CA VAL A 376 3.04 9.34 34.22
C VAL A 376 2.12 10.55 34.11
N ARG A 377 1.21 10.76 35.07
CA ARG A 377 0.32 11.93 35.13
C ARG A 377 1.08 13.24 35.23
N LYS A 378 2.17 13.28 36.01
CA LYS A 378 3.02 14.46 36.13
C LYS A 378 3.71 14.79 34.81
N ARG A 379 4.23 13.77 34.10
CA ARG A 379 4.83 13.95 32.78
C ARG A 379 3.81 14.39 31.73
N ALA A 380 2.63 13.76 31.69
CA ALA A 380 1.55 14.16 30.79
C ALA A 380 1.12 15.62 31.02
N LYS A 381 1.01 16.05 32.28
CA LYS A 381 0.69 17.44 32.61
C LYS A 381 1.76 18.42 32.11
N ALA A 382 3.04 18.05 32.22
CA ALA A 382 4.16 18.86 31.73
C ALA A 382 4.19 18.92 30.19
N ALA A 383 3.99 17.78 29.52
CA ALA A 383 3.96 17.69 28.06
C ALA A 383 2.81 18.49 27.44
N LEU A 384 1.67 18.56 28.14
CA LEU A 384 0.52 19.36 27.74
C LEU A 384 0.60 20.84 28.16
N GLY A 385 1.68 21.26 28.85
CA GLY A 385 1.84 22.64 29.32
C GLY A 385 0.74 23.11 30.29
N LEU A 386 0.03 22.19 30.95
CA LEU A 386 -1.15 22.52 31.74
C LEU A 386 -0.77 22.98 33.14
N ASP A 387 -1.36 24.09 33.57
CA ASP A 387 -1.29 24.52 34.97
C ASP A 387 -2.32 23.78 35.85
N ALA A 388 -2.34 24.08 37.15
CA ALA A 388 -3.32 23.50 38.08
C ALA A 388 -4.74 24.11 37.93
N ALA A 389 -4.87 25.27 37.30
CA ALA A 389 -6.13 25.99 37.16
C ALA A 389 -6.91 25.60 35.90
N SER A 390 -6.22 25.04 34.90
CA SER A 390 -6.74 24.62 33.60
C SER A 390 -7.97 23.74 33.73
N GLU A 391 -8.97 24.01 32.88
CA GLU A 391 -10.20 23.22 32.80
C GLU A 391 -9.90 21.74 32.50
N VAL A 392 -8.87 21.46 31.70
CA VAL A 392 -8.43 20.10 31.36
C VAL A 392 -7.93 19.36 32.59
N THR A 393 -7.07 20.00 33.40
CA THR A 393 -6.57 19.43 34.67
C THR A 393 -7.73 19.20 35.65
N ARG A 394 -8.74 20.07 35.68
CA ARG A 394 -9.90 19.92 36.57
C ARG A 394 -10.84 18.79 36.14
N ALA A 395 -11.06 18.65 34.84
CA ALA A 395 -11.93 17.62 34.30
C ALA A 395 -11.30 16.23 34.43
N PHE A 396 -10.05 16.07 33.99
CA PHE A 396 -9.40 14.77 33.83
C PHE A 396 -8.29 14.51 34.86
N GLY A 397 -7.63 15.54 35.37
CA GLY A 397 -6.51 15.45 36.31
C GLY A 397 -6.90 15.38 37.80
N GLY A 398 -8.07 14.85 38.14
CA GLY A 398 -8.57 14.76 39.52
C GLY A 398 -7.75 13.87 40.47
N ARG A 399 -8.11 13.82 41.76
CA ARG A 399 -7.42 12.96 42.75
C ARG A 399 -7.64 11.47 42.48
N LYS A 400 -8.85 11.08 42.07
CA LYS A 400 -9.19 9.71 41.67
C LYS A 400 -8.79 9.48 40.21
N ALA A 401 -8.09 8.39 39.95
CA ALA A 401 -7.72 8.00 38.59
C ALA A 401 -8.96 7.56 37.81
N TRP A 402 -8.99 7.87 36.52
CA TRP A 402 -9.99 7.36 35.60
C TRP A 402 -9.65 5.93 35.16
N ALA A 403 -10.66 5.10 34.93
CA ALA A 403 -10.50 3.85 34.22
C ALA A 403 -10.40 4.17 32.72
N VAL A 404 -9.20 4.02 32.15
CA VAL A 404 -8.94 4.30 30.74
C VAL A 404 -9.00 3.00 29.95
N ILE A 405 -9.82 2.97 28.90
CA ILE A 405 -10.00 1.82 28.02
C ILE A 405 -9.53 2.25 26.62
N PRO A 406 -8.24 2.06 26.30
CA PRO A 406 -7.71 2.30 24.97
C PRO A 406 -8.10 1.15 24.04
N LEU A 407 -8.51 1.48 22.82
CA LEU A 407 -8.84 0.51 21.77
C LEU A 407 -8.32 1.05 20.43
N VAL A 408 -7.48 0.27 19.76
CA VAL A 408 -6.99 0.60 18.42
C VAL A 408 -7.83 -0.13 17.36
N GLY A 409 -8.39 0.62 16.42
CA GLY A 409 -9.27 0.12 15.38
C GLY A 409 -8.60 -0.90 14.45
N ARG A 410 -9.26 -2.03 14.26
CA ARG A 410 -8.89 -3.11 13.32
C ARG A 410 -10.13 -3.53 12.56
N ARG A 411 -9.99 -4.29 11.47
CA ARG A 411 -11.12 -4.85 10.72
C ARG A 411 -11.77 -6.02 11.49
N GLN A 412 -12.49 -5.69 12.57
CA GLN A 412 -13.16 -6.63 13.47
C GLN A 412 -14.41 -5.98 14.08
N SER A 413 -15.29 -6.80 14.67
CA SER A 413 -16.48 -6.32 15.39
C SER A 413 -16.11 -5.42 16.57
N LEU A 414 -16.74 -4.24 16.66
CA LEU A 414 -16.57 -3.28 17.75
C LEU A 414 -16.94 -3.88 19.12
N GLU A 415 -17.98 -4.71 19.16
CA GLU A 415 -18.45 -5.34 20.38
C GLU A 415 -17.42 -6.31 20.96
N ALA A 416 -16.82 -7.14 20.10
CA ALA A 416 -15.76 -8.06 20.48
C ALA A 416 -14.50 -7.31 20.96
N ALA A 417 -14.15 -6.23 20.26
CA ALA A 417 -13.01 -5.38 20.60
C ALA A 417 -13.17 -4.72 21.98
N LEU A 418 -14.33 -4.10 22.24
CA LEU A 418 -14.65 -3.48 23.53
C LEU A 418 -14.72 -4.51 24.65
N SER A 419 -15.29 -5.69 24.39
CA SER A 419 -15.34 -6.77 25.38
C SER A 419 -13.94 -7.15 25.88
N GLN A 420 -12.98 -7.32 24.97
CA GLN A 420 -11.60 -7.65 25.31
C GLN A 420 -10.90 -6.47 26.03
N ALA A 421 -11.11 -5.25 25.57
CA ALA A 421 -10.51 -4.06 26.16
C ALA A 421 -11.01 -3.81 27.60
N ILE A 422 -12.31 -4.00 27.85
CA ILE A 422 -12.91 -3.89 29.19
C ILE A 422 -12.28 -4.91 30.16
N ASP A 423 -12.11 -6.16 29.73
CA ASP A 423 -11.50 -7.20 30.57
C ASP A 423 -10.04 -6.88 30.92
N LYS A 424 -9.31 -6.30 29.98
CA LYS A 424 -7.88 -5.97 30.13
C LYS A 424 -7.66 -4.73 31.00
N TYR A 425 -8.37 -3.63 30.73
CA TYR A 425 -8.05 -2.31 31.29
C TYR A 425 -8.98 -1.85 32.41
N ALA A 426 -10.18 -2.43 32.52
CA ALA A 426 -11.12 -2.12 33.59
C ALA A 426 -11.76 -3.40 34.16
N PRO A 427 -10.96 -4.37 34.69
CA PRO A 427 -11.53 -5.59 35.24
C PRO A 427 -12.39 -5.30 36.47
N LEU A 428 -13.59 -5.90 36.53
CA LEU A 428 -14.45 -5.92 37.72
C LEU A 428 -14.70 -7.37 38.13
N ARG A 429 -14.65 -7.65 39.45
CA ARG A 429 -14.97 -8.98 39.99
C ARG A 429 -16.47 -9.25 39.87
N GLY A 430 -16.85 -10.43 39.36
CA GLY A 430 -18.24 -10.90 39.27
C GLY A 430 -18.58 -11.57 37.94
N ALA A 431 -19.82 -12.02 37.80
CA ALA A 431 -20.34 -12.52 36.53
C ALA A 431 -20.45 -11.38 35.51
N LYS A 432 -20.05 -11.65 34.26
CA LYS A 432 -20.22 -10.73 33.13
C LYS A 432 -21.70 -10.50 32.86
N ARG A 433 -22.07 -9.26 32.53
CA ARG A 433 -23.47 -8.92 32.24
C ARG A 433 -23.79 -9.37 30.83
N MET A 434 -24.90 -10.10 30.67
CA MET A 434 -25.36 -10.60 29.38
C MET A 434 -26.74 -9.99 29.07
N ARG A 435 -26.96 -9.61 27.82
CA ARG A 435 -28.23 -9.14 27.26
C ARG A 435 -28.50 -9.97 26.00
N GLU A 436 -29.62 -10.70 25.97
CA GLU A 436 -30.01 -11.56 24.83
C GLU A 436 -28.97 -12.61 24.42
N GLY A 437 -28.16 -13.11 25.36
CA GLY A 437 -27.12 -14.10 25.10
C GLY A 437 -25.79 -13.52 24.61
N VAL A 438 -25.69 -12.20 24.46
CA VAL A 438 -24.46 -11.46 24.11
C VAL A 438 -24.02 -10.60 25.29
N ARG A 439 -22.74 -10.21 25.36
CA ARG A 439 -22.20 -9.42 26.47
C ARG A 439 -22.70 -7.96 26.41
N ASP A 440 -23.27 -7.48 27.51
CA ASP A 440 -23.74 -6.09 27.63
C ASP A 440 -22.57 -5.13 27.93
N VAL A 441 -21.79 -4.81 26.89
CA VAL A 441 -20.60 -3.93 27.01
C VAL A 441 -20.97 -2.52 27.48
N VAL A 442 -22.12 -1.98 27.05
CA VAL A 442 -22.58 -0.64 27.41
C VAL A 442 -22.95 -0.59 28.89
N GLY A 443 -23.78 -1.53 29.36
CA GLY A 443 -24.15 -1.63 30.77
C GLY A 443 -22.94 -1.88 31.69
N GLU A 444 -21.92 -2.58 31.19
CA GLU A 444 -20.66 -2.80 31.89
C GLU A 444 -19.81 -1.52 32.02
N LEU A 445 -19.82 -0.64 31.02
CA LEU A 445 -19.15 0.67 31.06
C LEU A 445 -19.85 1.63 32.01
N ILE A 446 -21.19 1.69 31.99
CA ILE A 446 -22.00 2.51 32.91
C ILE A 446 -21.71 2.12 34.36
N LYS A 447 -21.77 0.82 34.67
CA LYS A 447 -21.49 0.31 36.03
C LYS A 447 -20.11 0.73 36.56
N ARG A 448 -19.12 0.83 35.66
CA ARG A 448 -17.76 1.29 36.02
C ARG A 448 -17.69 2.79 36.20
N ALA A 449 -18.36 3.55 35.34
CA ALA A 449 -18.41 5.00 35.41
C ALA A 449 -19.15 5.51 36.66
N GLU A 450 -20.16 4.77 37.12
CA GLU A 450 -20.93 5.06 38.34
C GLU A 450 -20.24 4.55 39.62
N ASN A 451 -19.11 3.84 39.52
CA ASN A 451 -18.37 3.41 40.70
C ASN A 451 -17.73 4.65 41.38
N PRO A 452 -18.05 4.93 42.66
CA PRO A 452 -17.52 6.10 43.35
C PRO A 452 -16.00 6.06 43.55
N ASP A 453 -15.33 4.91 43.43
CA ASP A 453 -13.88 4.79 43.65
C ASP A 453 -13.03 5.26 42.46
N VAL A 454 -13.62 5.43 41.27
CA VAL A 454 -12.93 5.94 40.08
C VAL A 454 -13.31 7.39 39.78
N GLY A 455 -12.42 8.11 39.09
CA GLY A 455 -12.70 9.48 38.62
C GLY A 455 -13.69 9.55 37.46
N GLY A 456 -13.88 8.42 36.78
CA GLY A 456 -14.69 8.25 35.57
C GLY A 456 -14.15 7.11 34.71
N VAL A 457 -14.80 6.85 33.59
CA VAL A 457 -14.36 5.92 32.53
C VAL A 457 -14.10 6.74 31.26
N LEU A 458 -12.90 6.58 30.69
CA LEU A 458 -12.49 7.20 29.43
C LEU A 458 -12.26 6.10 28.40
N VAL A 459 -13.15 5.99 27.42
CA VAL A 459 -13.00 5.08 26.27
C VAL A 459 -12.38 5.86 25.12
N ILE A 460 -11.24 5.39 24.63
CA ILE A 460 -10.58 6.00 23.46
C ILE A 460 -10.57 4.98 22.34
N LEU A 461 -11.24 5.33 21.23
CA LEU A 461 -11.28 4.56 20.01
C LEU A 461 -10.29 5.20 19.03
N ASP A 462 -9.03 4.79 19.09
CA ASP A 462 -8.01 5.22 18.14
C ASP A 462 -8.21 4.49 16.80
N GLU A 463 -7.93 5.14 15.67
CA GLU A 463 -8.21 4.58 14.34
C GLU A 463 -9.67 4.09 14.16
N MET A 464 -10.64 4.82 14.74
CA MET A 464 -12.06 4.43 14.73
C MET A 464 -12.59 4.19 13.31
N GLY A 465 -12.04 4.87 12.31
CA GLY A 465 -12.38 4.69 10.89
C GLY A 465 -12.28 3.24 10.41
N LYS A 466 -11.30 2.45 10.89
CA LYS A 466 -11.16 1.02 10.50
C LYS A 466 -12.30 0.15 11.01
N LEU A 467 -12.84 0.48 12.19
CA LEU A 467 -14.00 -0.21 12.76
C LEU A 467 -15.27 0.17 11.98
N LEU A 468 -15.37 1.45 11.58
CA LEU A 468 -16.46 1.93 10.73
C LEU A 468 -16.44 1.28 9.34
N GLU A 469 -15.28 1.22 8.69
CA GLU A 469 -15.13 0.52 7.40
C GLU A 469 -15.50 -0.96 7.50
N ALA A 470 -15.09 -1.63 8.57
CA ALA A 470 -15.43 -3.03 8.80
C ALA A 470 -16.95 -3.22 9.00
N ALA A 471 -17.59 -2.36 9.79
CA ALA A 471 -19.04 -2.40 10.00
C ALA A 471 -19.80 -2.14 8.69
N ALA A 472 -19.37 -1.13 7.90
CA ALA A 472 -19.95 -0.83 6.59
C ALA A 472 -19.79 -1.99 5.61
N ALA A 473 -18.62 -2.64 5.56
CA ALA A 473 -18.35 -3.76 4.67
C ALA A 473 -19.10 -5.04 5.06
N ALA A 474 -19.31 -5.28 6.36
CA ALA A 474 -20.03 -6.43 6.89
C ALA A 474 -21.57 -6.25 6.87
N GLY A 475 -22.06 -5.03 6.60
CA GLY A 475 -23.47 -4.68 6.77
C GLY A 475 -23.92 -4.78 8.23
N GLU A 476 -22.99 -4.64 9.18
CA GLU A 476 -23.27 -4.65 10.61
C GLU A 476 -23.92 -3.34 11.04
N ASP A 477 -24.85 -3.43 12.00
CA ASP A 477 -25.55 -2.27 12.55
C ASP A 477 -24.62 -1.48 13.49
N ILE A 478 -24.41 -0.18 13.19
CA ILE A 478 -23.67 0.76 14.03
C ILE A 478 -24.41 1.16 15.31
N TYR A 479 -25.56 0.54 15.58
CA TYR A 479 -26.37 0.71 16.78
C TYR A 479 -25.55 0.76 18.07
N LEU A 480 -24.49 -0.04 18.19
CA LEU A 480 -23.62 -0.02 19.38
C LEU A 480 -22.94 1.35 19.61
N LEU A 481 -22.52 2.06 18.56
CA LEU A 481 -21.96 3.41 18.69
C LEU A 481 -23.01 4.42 19.14
N GLN A 482 -24.26 4.25 18.68
CA GLN A 482 -25.38 5.05 19.16
C GLN A 482 -25.66 4.78 20.64
N GLU A 483 -25.76 3.52 21.05
CA GLU A 483 -25.97 3.16 22.46
C GLU A 483 -24.85 3.68 23.35
N LEU A 484 -23.59 3.62 22.89
CA LEU A 484 -22.43 4.17 23.59
C LEU A 484 -22.53 5.69 23.77
N ALA A 485 -22.86 6.44 22.71
CA ALA A 485 -23.02 7.89 22.81
C ALA A 485 -24.20 8.28 23.73
N GLU A 486 -25.32 7.56 23.64
CA GLU A 486 -26.46 7.77 24.55
C GLU A 486 -26.11 7.44 26.00
N ALA A 487 -25.39 6.35 26.23
CA ALA A 487 -24.94 5.94 27.56
C ALA A 487 -23.97 6.97 28.17
N ALA A 488 -23.01 7.47 27.39
CA ALA A 488 -22.12 8.53 27.84
C ALA A 488 -22.88 9.78 28.30
N SER A 489 -23.96 10.13 27.60
CA SER A 489 -24.77 11.30 27.92
C SER A 489 -25.82 11.13 29.01
N ARG A 490 -26.25 9.88 29.30
CA ARG A 490 -27.24 9.58 30.35
C ARG A 490 -26.63 9.06 31.67
N CYS A 491 -25.39 8.60 31.64
CA CYS A 491 -24.70 8.05 32.80
C CYS A 491 -24.58 9.09 33.93
N GLU A 492 -24.98 8.71 35.15
CA GLU A 492 -24.86 9.57 36.34
C GLU A 492 -23.38 9.79 36.71
N GLY A 493 -22.57 8.75 36.54
CA GLY A 493 -21.11 8.81 36.60
C GLY A 493 -20.48 9.48 35.38
N ARG A 494 -19.15 9.62 35.35
CA ARG A 494 -18.43 10.23 34.22
C ARG A 494 -18.00 9.16 33.20
N LEU A 495 -18.81 8.93 32.17
CA LEU A 495 -18.44 8.12 31.01
C LEU A 495 -18.13 9.05 29.83
N VAL A 496 -16.89 9.02 29.33
CA VAL A 496 -16.41 9.85 28.21
C VAL A 496 -15.91 8.96 27.08
N ILE A 497 -16.31 9.25 25.86
CA ILE A 497 -15.91 8.52 24.65
C ILE A 497 -15.19 9.49 23.71
N VAL A 498 -13.99 9.14 23.27
CA VAL A 498 -13.22 9.90 22.28
C VAL A 498 -12.86 8.98 21.12
N GLY A 499 -13.43 9.24 19.95
CA GLY A 499 -13.06 8.58 18.69
C GLY A 499 -12.03 9.41 17.92
N VAL A 500 -10.95 8.79 17.45
CA VAL A 500 -9.94 9.46 16.60
C VAL A 500 -10.19 9.08 15.14
N LEU A 501 -10.37 10.09 14.27
CA LEU A 501 -10.71 9.92 12.86
C LEU A 501 -9.81 10.75 11.94
N HIS A 502 -9.61 10.27 10.72
CA HIS A 502 -8.83 10.99 9.69
C HIS A 502 -9.68 11.94 8.85
N GLN A 503 -10.95 11.56 8.69
CA GLN A 503 -11.94 12.24 7.89
C GLN A 503 -13.27 12.27 8.67
N ALA A 504 -14.22 13.07 8.20
CA ALA A 504 -15.55 13.10 8.83
C ALA A 504 -16.22 11.72 8.76
N PHE A 505 -17.08 11.42 9.72
CA PHE A 505 -17.74 10.12 9.91
C PHE A 505 -18.42 9.61 8.61
N GLU A 506 -19.09 10.48 7.86
CA GLU A 506 -19.74 10.18 6.57
C GLU A 506 -18.79 9.70 5.46
N GLN A 507 -17.50 10.07 5.50
CA GLN A 507 -16.55 9.75 4.43
C GLN A 507 -16.03 8.30 4.50
N TYR A 508 -16.26 7.61 5.63
CA TYR A 508 -15.93 6.19 5.79
C TYR A 508 -17.03 5.26 5.24
N VAL A 509 -18.20 5.81 4.94
CA VAL A 509 -19.24 5.11 4.20
C VAL A 509 -18.91 5.34 2.72
N GLY A 510 -18.60 4.27 1.99
CA GLY A 510 -18.45 4.35 0.54
C GLY A 510 -19.69 4.97 -0.13
N ARG A 511 -19.67 5.19 -1.45
CA ARG A 511 -20.82 5.74 -2.20
C ARG A 511 -22.10 4.86 -2.17
N SER A 512 -22.12 3.81 -1.35
CA SER A 512 -23.20 2.83 -1.20
C SER A 512 -24.48 3.42 -0.60
N HIS A 513 -25.62 2.96 -1.14
CA HIS A 513 -27.03 3.30 -0.87
C HIS A 513 -27.33 4.43 0.13
N ARG A 514 -28.02 5.48 -0.36
CA ARG A 514 -28.51 6.65 0.40
C ARG A 514 -29.20 6.33 1.74
N GLY A 515 -29.78 5.15 1.90
CA GLY A 515 -30.40 4.70 3.16
C GLY A 515 -29.39 4.46 4.29
N ILE A 516 -28.22 3.90 3.97
CA ILE A 516 -27.16 3.63 4.95
C ILE A 516 -26.55 4.97 5.41
N GLN A 517 -26.23 5.87 4.48
CA GLN A 517 -25.71 7.21 4.82
C GLN A 517 -26.60 7.98 5.80
N ALA A 518 -27.93 7.85 5.70
CA ALA A 518 -28.86 8.52 6.61
C ALA A 518 -28.81 7.97 8.04
N GLU A 519 -28.68 6.65 8.23
CA GLU A 519 -28.49 6.06 9.57
C GLU A 519 -27.14 6.48 10.17
N TRP A 520 -26.10 6.57 9.34
CA TRP A 520 -24.76 7.01 9.76
C TRP A 520 -24.71 8.47 10.18
N ALA A 521 -25.40 9.36 9.45
CA ALA A 521 -25.53 10.78 9.81
C ALA A 521 -26.25 10.97 11.16
N LYS A 522 -27.24 10.12 11.50
CA LYS A 522 -27.92 10.15 12.82
C LYS A 522 -26.97 9.81 13.96
N VAL A 523 -26.06 8.85 13.77
CA VAL A 523 -25.07 8.50 14.78
C VAL A 523 -24.03 9.61 14.94
N GLN A 524 -23.54 10.17 13.83
CA GLN A 524 -22.60 11.30 13.87
C GLN A 524 -23.17 12.50 14.65
N GLY A 525 -24.45 12.83 14.49
CA GLY A 525 -25.09 13.92 15.24
C GLY A 525 -25.07 13.77 16.77
N ARG A 526 -24.72 12.58 17.29
CA ARG A 526 -24.59 12.30 18.72
C ARG A 526 -23.16 12.43 19.24
N PHE A 527 -22.18 12.62 18.35
CA PHE A 527 -20.80 12.94 18.69
C PHE A 527 -20.54 14.42 18.44
N VAL A 528 -19.75 15.05 19.32
CA VAL A 528 -19.23 16.40 19.07
C VAL A 528 -17.94 16.27 18.27
N ASP A 529 -17.97 16.73 17.02
CA ASP A 529 -16.80 16.70 16.15
C ASP A 529 -15.88 17.90 16.40
N ILE A 530 -14.62 17.62 16.71
CA ILE A 530 -13.60 18.60 17.05
C ILE A 530 -12.42 18.46 16.08
N PRO A 531 -12.14 19.45 15.22
CA PRO A 531 -11.08 19.35 14.24
C PRO A 531 -9.69 19.53 14.88
N VAL A 532 -8.80 18.56 14.64
CA VAL A 532 -7.38 18.58 15.04
C VAL A 532 -6.52 18.68 13.77
N VAL A 533 -6.39 19.90 13.24
CA VAL A 533 -5.64 20.18 12.01
C VAL A 533 -4.53 21.18 12.30
N ALA A 534 -3.28 20.73 12.23
CA ALA A 534 -2.11 21.59 12.42
C ALA A 534 -2.02 22.66 11.30
N GLY A 535 -1.84 23.90 11.70
CA GLY A 535 -1.62 25.04 10.79
C GLY A 535 -0.30 24.89 10.03
N THR A 536 -0.16 25.59 8.90
CA THR A 536 1.07 25.51 8.09
C THR A 536 2.32 25.93 8.87
N ASP A 537 2.22 26.96 9.70
CA ASP A 537 3.36 27.43 10.51
C ASP A 537 3.72 26.47 11.64
N GLU A 538 2.72 25.80 12.22
CA GLU A 538 2.93 24.75 13.23
C GLU A 538 3.68 23.57 12.63
N VAL A 539 3.31 23.16 11.41
CA VAL A 539 4.03 22.10 10.67
C VAL A 539 5.49 22.49 10.39
N ILE A 540 5.76 23.75 10.04
CA ILE A 540 7.15 24.23 9.87
C ILE A 540 7.92 24.13 11.18
N GLY A 541 7.32 24.56 12.31
CA GLY A 541 7.93 24.42 13.63
C GLY A 541 8.21 22.96 14.01
N LEU A 542 7.30 22.05 13.68
CA LEU A 542 7.48 20.61 13.87
C LEU A 542 8.64 20.03 13.07
N ILE A 543 8.75 20.40 11.79
CA ILE A 543 9.88 19.98 10.93
C ILE A 543 11.19 20.45 11.53
N GLY A 544 11.26 21.73 11.95
CA GLY A 544 12.46 22.29 12.55
C GLY A 544 12.84 21.66 13.89
N GLY A 545 11.85 21.23 14.69
CA GLY A 545 12.11 20.47 15.92
C GLY A 545 12.56 19.03 15.68
N ALA A 546 12.23 18.45 14.52
CA ALA A 546 12.55 17.07 14.17
C ALA A 546 13.93 16.89 13.54
N ILE A 547 14.52 17.95 12.98
CA ILE A 547 15.86 17.88 12.39
C ILE A 547 16.88 18.35 13.43
N GLU A 548 17.76 17.43 13.84
CA GLU A 548 18.89 17.72 14.71
C GLU A 548 20.14 17.94 13.86
N SER A 549 20.79 19.10 14.01
CA SER A 549 22.01 19.45 13.29
C SER A 549 23.04 20.04 14.25
N GLU A 550 24.26 19.50 14.24
CA GLU A 550 25.42 20.08 14.92
C GLU A 550 26.25 21.00 13.98
N GLN A 551 25.90 21.06 12.70
CA GLN A 551 26.61 21.85 11.69
C GLN A 551 26.11 23.30 11.64
N ALA A 552 27.04 24.26 11.61
CA ALA A 552 26.72 25.67 11.45
C ALA A 552 26.30 26.00 10.00
N HIS A 553 25.18 26.70 9.83
CA HIS A 553 24.62 27.07 8.52
C HIS A 553 24.30 28.58 8.44
N PRO A 554 25.28 29.49 8.54
CA PRO A 554 25.04 30.94 8.66
C PRO A 554 24.35 31.58 7.44
N LYS A 555 24.39 30.91 6.28
CA LYS A 555 23.76 31.39 5.05
C LYS A 555 22.25 31.11 4.99
N SER A 556 21.74 30.10 5.70
CA SER A 556 20.33 29.70 5.63
C SER A 556 19.40 30.79 6.17
N LEU A 557 19.79 31.48 7.25
CA LEU A 557 18.94 32.47 7.90
C LEU A 557 18.58 33.65 6.97
N LYS A 558 19.51 34.05 6.10
CA LYS A 558 19.26 35.11 5.11
C LYS A 558 18.20 34.67 4.09
N VAL A 559 18.30 33.43 3.61
CA VAL A 559 17.33 32.81 2.70
C VAL A 559 15.97 32.68 3.39
N SER A 560 15.93 32.15 4.61
CA SER A 560 14.71 31.97 5.41
C SER A 560 13.98 33.29 5.69
N ARG A 561 14.71 34.38 5.98
CA ARG A 561 14.12 35.73 6.12
C ARG A 561 13.48 36.20 4.83
N SER A 562 14.18 36.09 3.71
CA SER A 562 13.66 36.49 2.39
C SER A 562 12.38 35.73 2.01
N ILE A 563 12.34 34.42 2.25
CA ILE A 563 11.16 33.59 1.98
C ILE A 563 10.02 33.90 2.96
N ALA A 564 10.29 34.08 4.25
CA ALA A 564 9.28 34.44 5.25
C ALA A 564 8.59 35.78 4.94
N ASP A 565 9.34 36.77 4.43
CA ASP A 565 8.78 38.06 4.03
C ASP A 565 7.86 37.93 2.82
N GLN A 566 8.24 37.10 1.83
CA GLN A 566 7.38 36.78 0.69
C GLN A 566 6.10 36.04 1.07
N ILE A 567 6.16 35.16 2.07
CA ILE A 567 4.98 34.49 2.64
C ILE A 567 4.08 35.51 3.35
N ARG A 568 4.65 36.42 4.16
CA ARG A 568 3.89 37.44 4.91
C ARG A 568 3.10 38.41 4.04
N LEU A 569 3.62 38.74 2.85
CA LEU A 569 2.88 39.56 1.87
C LEU A 569 1.54 38.93 1.47
N ARG A 570 1.45 37.61 1.45
CA ARG A 570 0.23 36.86 1.08
C ARG A 570 -0.54 36.33 2.29
N ARG A 571 0.12 36.25 3.45
CA ARG A 571 -0.44 35.75 4.72
C ARG A 571 -0.01 36.65 5.88
N PRO A 572 -0.67 37.80 6.07
CA PRO A 572 -0.27 38.79 7.09
C PRO A 572 -0.34 38.27 8.54
N SER A 573 -1.17 37.25 8.80
CA SER A 573 -1.31 36.61 10.11
C SER A 573 -0.18 35.63 10.47
N SER A 574 0.80 35.43 9.59
CA SER A 574 1.95 34.54 9.86
C SER A 574 2.77 35.06 11.05
N PRO A 575 3.27 34.18 11.93
CA PRO A 575 3.97 34.60 13.14
C PRO A 575 5.28 35.33 12.81
N PRO A 576 5.72 36.29 13.65
CA PRO A 576 6.98 37.01 13.45
C PRO A 576 8.20 36.08 13.45
N THR A 577 8.09 34.93 14.15
CA THR A 577 9.10 33.88 14.29
C THR A 577 9.23 32.96 13.06
N LEU A 578 8.41 33.11 12.02
CA LEU A 578 8.40 32.23 10.85
C LEU A 578 9.79 32.08 10.19
N ALA A 579 10.57 33.17 10.10
CA ALA A 579 11.92 33.11 9.54
C ALA A 579 12.86 32.20 10.34
N ALA A 580 12.74 32.20 11.67
CA ALA A 580 13.53 31.33 12.54
C ALA A 580 13.04 29.87 12.46
N ALA A 581 11.72 29.66 12.35
CA ALA A 581 11.15 28.32 12.18
C ALA A 581 11.58 27.67 10.85
N LEU A 582 11.59 28.46 9.76
CA LEU A 582 12.09 28.01 8.45
C LEU A 582 13.60 27.73 8.48
N ASP A 583 14.38 28.52 9.22
CA ASP A 583 15.82 28.31 9.40
C ASP A 583 16.13 27.02 10.16
N ALA A 584 15.33 26.71 11.19
CA ALA A 584 15.45 25.46 11.95
C ALA A 584 15.17 24.20 11.12
N CYS A 585 14.52 24.32 9.95
CA CYS A 585 14.26 23.18 9.05
C CYS A 585 15.48 22.78 8.20
N TRP A 586 16.63 23.45 8.33
CA TRP A 586 17.85 23.11 7.59
C TRP A 586 18.26 21.65 7.84
N PRO A 587 18.66 20.85 6.83
CA PRO A 587 19.04 21.24 5.46
C PRO A 587 17.92 21.26 4.40
N LEU A 588 16.64 21.33 4.79
CA LEU A 588 15.58 21.62 3.83
C LEU A 588 15.67 23.07 3.34
N HIS A 589 15.41 23.29 2.06
CA HIS A 589 15.21 24.65 1.56
C HIS A 589 13.91 25.25 2.15
N PRO A 590 13.86 26.54 2.54
CA PRO A 590 12.66 27.13 3.17
C PRO A 590 11.38 27.02 2.35
N VAL A 591 11.47 27.06 1.01
CA VAL A 591 10.32 26.79 0.14
C VAL A 591 9.84 25.34 0.27
N THR A 592 10.75 24.37 0.32
CA THR A 592 10.39 22.96 0.52
C THR A 592 9.71 22.77 1.87
N ALA A 593 10.30 23.32 2.95
CA ALA A 593 9.73 23.25 4.31
C ALA A 593 8.30 23.83 4.36
N ALA A 594 8.05 24.96 3.69
CA ALA A 594 6.74 25.59 3.63
C ALA A 594 5.70 24.82 2.79
N LEU A 595 6.14 24.01 1.81
CA LEU A 595 5.26 23.24 0.93
C LEU A 595 4.98 21.82 1.45
N LEU A 596 5.81 21.27 2.35
CA LEU A 596 5.63 19.92 2.91
C LEU A 596 4.28 19.75 3.62
N GLY A 597 3.88 20.73 4.43
CA GLY A 597 2.57 20.70 5.11
C GLY A 597 1.39 20.60 4.13
N PRO A 598 1.20 21.57 3.21
CA PRO A 598 0.18 21.51 2.18
C PRO A 598 0.21 20.24 1.32
N CYS A 599 1.40 19.73 1.01
CA CYS A 599 1.58 18.49 0.26
C CYS A 599 1.01 17.28 1.02
N SER A 600 1.36 17.12 2.30
CA SER A 600 0.88 16.01 3.15
C SER A 600 -0.64 15.98 3.34
N ARG A 601 -1.33 17.12 3.15
CA ARG A 601 -2.80 17.20 3.26
C ARG A 601 -3.54 16.80 2.00
N ARG A 602 -2.89 16.54 0.86
CA ARG A 602 -3.58 16.12 -0.39
C ARG A 602 -3.97 14.65 -0.33
N ARG A 603 -5.06 14.25 -0.99
CA ARG A 603 -5.59 12.87 -0.94
C ARG A 603 -4.56 11.79 -1.33
N PHE A 604 -3.66 12.10 -2.27
CA PHE A 604 -2.55 11.19 -2.63
C PHE A 604 -1.44 11.13 -1.58
N GLY A 605 -1.29 12.16 -0.74
CA GLY A 605 -0.36 12.19 0.41
C GLY A 605 -1.00 11.74 1.73
N GLN A 606 -2.33 11.77 1.82
CA GLN A 606 -3.11 11.38 3.01
C GLN A 606 -3.07 9.87 3.26
N ASN A 607 -2.92 9.06 2.21
CA ASN A 607 -3.05 7.62 2.35
C ASN A 607 -1.77 6.93 2.85
N GLU A 608 -0.58 7.54 2.78
CA GLU A 608 0.66 6.78 3.05
C GLU A 608 1.86 7.48 3.69
N ARG A 609 1.96 8.82 3.89
CA ARG A 609 3.05 9.37 4.74
C ARG A 609 2.75 10.79 5.21
N SER A 610 2.73 10.98 6.52
CA SER A 610 2.74 12.31 7.14
C SER A 610 4.02 13.09 6.73
N VAL A 611 4.09 14.38 7.09
CA VAL A 611 5.35 15.16 6.95
C VAL A 611 6.56 14.43 7.54
N PHE A 612 6.38 13.72 8.66
CA PHE A 612 7.43 12.91 9.27
C PHE A 612 7.75 11.64 8.49
N GLY A 613 6.76 11.09 7.78
CA GLY A 613 6.95 10.02 6.82
C GLY A 613 7.90 10.44 5.69
N PHE A 614 7.79 11.66 5.16
CA PHE A 614 8.78 12.20 4.22
C PHE A 614 10.17 12.36 4.86
N LEU A 615 10.25 12.95 6.06
CA LEU A 615 11.53 13.18 6.74
C LEU A 615 12.27 11.89 7.08
N SER A 616 11.53 10.80 7.35
CA SER A 616 12.09 9.50 7.76
C SER A 616 12.12 8.48 6.61
N SER A 617 11.49 8.81 5.48
CA SER A 617 11.45 7.97 4.27
C SER A 617 12.86 7.74 3.74
N SER A 618 13.17 6.47 3.48
CA SER A 618 14.35 6.05 2.72
C SER A 618 13.98 5.66 1.29
N GLU A 619 12.91 6.23 0.74
CA GLU A 619 12.55 6.07 -0.67
C GLU A 619 13.59 6.74 -1.57
N PRO A 620 13.70 6.31 -2.85
CA PRO A 620 14.55 6.96 -3.83
C PRO A 620 14.31 8.47 -3.91
N LEU A 621 15.39 9.25 -3.92
CA LEU A 621 15.42 10.72 -3.89
C LEU A 621 14.80 11.35 -2.63
N GLY A 622 14.51 10.57 -1.58
CA GLY A 622 13.95 11.02 -0.31
C GLY A 622 14.93 11.82 0.56
N PHE A 623 14.43 12.36 1.66
CA PHE A 623 15.24 13.21 2.55
C PHE A 623 16.35 12.41 3.26
N GLN A 624 16.10 11.16 3.70
CA GLN A 624 17.14 10.34 4.32
C GLN A 624 18.24 9.96 3.33
N GLU A 625 17.92 9.64 2.08
CA GLU A 625 18.93 9.36 1.05
C GLU A 625 19.81 10.59 0.81
N PHE A 626 19.21 11.79 0.77
CA PHE A 626 19.95 13.04 0.68
C PHE A 626 20.94 13.26 1.83
N LEU A 627 20.56 12.89 3.06
CA LEU A 627 21.44 12.96 4.23
C LEU A 627 22.54 11.88 4.17
N ARG A 628 22.23 10.64 3.76
CA ARG A 628 23.18 9.53 3.66
C ARG A 628 24.20 9.71 2.51
N GLY A 629 23.78 10.30 1.41
CA GLY A 629 24.61 10.55 0.22
C GLY A 629 25.70 11.60 0.42
N GLN A 630 25.76 12.24 1.60
CA GLN A 630 26.76 13.26 1.94
C GLN A 630 27.51 12.83 3.20
N THR A 631 28.56 12.02 3.05
CA THR A 631 29.52 11.76 4.13
C THR A 631 30.39 13.01 4.32
N GLY A 632 29.98 13.95 5.17
CA GLY A 632 30.73 15.19 5.48
C GLY A 632 29.86 16.41 5.73
N GLU A 633 30.43 17.61 5.59
CA GLU A 633 29.68 18.88 5.66
C GLU A 633 28.63 18.95 4.55
N ILE A 634 27.37 19.14 4.93
CA ILE A 634 26.28 19.34 3.97
C ILE A 634 26.47 20.70 3.30
N SER A 635 26.84 20.69 2.02
CA SER A 635 27.14 21.89 1.23
C SER A 635 25.95 22.36 0.36
N SER A 636 24.91 21.53 0.24
CA SER A 636 23.70 21.80 -0.53
C SER A 636 22.45 21.63 0.33
N VAL A 637 21.33 22.21 -0.10
CA VAL A 637 20.02 22.05 0.57
C VAL A 637 19.12 21.13 -0.23
N TYR A 638 18.15 20.49 0.43
CA TYR A 638 17.11 19.73 -0.24
C TYR A 638 16.12 20.70 -0.91
N SER A 639 16.37 20.97 -2.19
CA SER A 639 15.69 22.01 -2.97
C SER A 639 14.27 21.63 -3.39
N PRO A 640 13.42 22.61 -3.77
CA PRO A 640 12.09 22.35 -4.32
C PRO A 640 12.13 21.46 -5.57
N ALA A 641 13.16 21.59 -6.41
CA ALA A 641 13.34 20.75 -7.59
C ALA A 641 13.59 19.27 -7.23
N ARG A 642 14.38 19.00 -6.18
CA ARG A 642 14.56 17.62 -5.67
C ARG A 642 13.29 17.06 -5.07
N PHE A 643 12.51 17.89 -4.39
CA PHE A 643 11.22 17.48 -3.85
C PHE A 643 10.21 17.14 -4.96
N TRP A 644 10.23 17.86 -6.09
CA TRP A 644 9.46 17.46 -7.28
C TRP A 644 9.89 16.08 -7.79
N ASP A 645 11.20 15.84 -7.94
CA ASP A 645 11.71 14.55 -8.44
C ASP A 645 11.35 13.39 -7.52
N TYR A 646 11.41 13.62 -6.21
CA TYR A 646 10.91 12.68 -5.20
C TYR A 646 9.43 12.36 -5.39
N LEU A 647 8.58 13.38 -5.58
CA LEU A 647 7.15 13.17 -5.84
C LEU A 647 6.92 12.42 -7.16
N ARG A 648 7.70 12.72 -8.21
CA ARG A 648 7.61 12.04 -9.51
C ARG A 648 7.96 10.56 -9.43
N VAL A 649 9.05 10.23 -8.76
CA VAL A 649 9.51 8.83 -8.67
C VAL A 649 8.61 7.97 -7.78
N ASN A 650 8.11 8.53 -6.68
CA ASN A 650 7.44 7.74 -5.65
C ASN A 650 5.91 7.86 -5.67
N PHE A 651 5.36 8.97 -6.18
CA PHE A 651 3.92 9.28 -6.03
C PHE A 651 3.20 9.64 -7.33
N GLU A 652 3.88 9.71 -8.48
CA GLU A 652 3.24 10.09 -9.75
C GLU A 652 1.95 9.31 -10.08
N PRO A 653 1.87 7.96 -9.93
CA PRO A 653 0.64 7.23 -10.19
C PRO A 653 -0.52 7.64 -9.27
N ALA A 654 -0.23 7.85 -7.98
CA ALA A 654 -1.23 8.25 -7.00
C ALA A 654 -1.69 9.71 -7.22
N ILE A 655 -0.76 10.60 -7.61
CA ILE A 655 -1.08 11.98 -7.94
C ILE A 655 -1.97 12.04 -9.19
N LEU A 656 -1.62 11.31 -10.25
CA LEU A 656 -2.40 11.21 -11.49
C LEU A 656 -3.81 10.64 -11.29
N ALA A 657 -3.98 9.73 -10.33
CA ALA A 657 -5.28 9.18 -9.96
C ALA A 657 -6.12 10.09 -9.04
N SER A 658 -5.58 11.24 -8.64
CA SER A 658 -6.24 12.17 -7.71
C SER A 658 -6.86 13.37 -8.44
N ALA A 659 -7.59 14.21 -7.69
CA ALA A 659 -8.10 15.49 -8.18
C ALA A 659 -6.98 16.47 -8.63
N ASP A 660 -5.72 16.20 -8.30
CA ASP A 660 -4.56 16.99 -8.76
C ASP A 660 -3.90 16.40 -10.02
N GLY A 661 -4.40 15.27 -10.55
CA GLY A 661 -3.78 14.51 -11.63
C GLY A 661 -3.60 15.32 -12.92
N HIS A 662 -4.63 16.02 -13.37
CA HIS A 662 -4.55 16.88 -14.55
C HIS A 662 -3.45 17.94 -14.43
N ARG A 663 -3.38 18.64 -13.27
CA ARG A 663 -2.35 19.67 -13.03
C ARG A 663 -0.95 19.08 -12.99
N TRP A 664 -0.80 17.90 -12.38
CA TRP A 664 0.46 17.17 -12.38
C TRP A 664 0.88 16.77 -13.78
N ALA A 665 -0.03 16.20 -14.57
CA ALA A 665 0.26 15.73 -15.92
C ALA A 665 0.69 16.88 -16.85
N VAL A 666 0.02 18.04 -16.77
CA VAL A 666 0.41 19.26 -17.48
C VAL A 666 1.81 19.74 -17.06
N ALA A 667 2.10 19.73 -15.76
CA ALA A 667 3.41 20.11 -15.25
C ALA A 667 4.52 19.13 -15.64
N SER A 668 4.27 17.82 -15.56
CA SER A 668 5.21 16.77 -15.97
C SER A 668 5.55 16.88 -17.46
N ASP A 669 4.56 17.07 -18.34
CA ASP A 669 4.80 17.30 -19.79
C ASP A 669 5.65 18.56 -20.02
N ALA A 670 5.30 19.67 -19.36
CA ALA A 670 6.06 20.90 -19.47
C ALA A 670 7.53 20.71 -19.03
N ILE A 671 7.75 19.95 -17.95
CA ILE A 671 9.09 19.62 -17.45
C ILE A 671 9.83 18.69 -18.41
N GLU A 672 9.19 17.65 -18.95
CA GLU A 672 9.80 16.74 -19.95
C GLU A 672 10.24 17.51 -21.21
N ARG A 673 9.41 18.45 -21.71
CA ARG A 673 9.77 19.34 -22.83
C ARG A 673 10.97 20.22 -22.52
N VAL A 674 11.12 20.66 -21.27
CA VAL A 674 12.27 21.46 -20.84
C VAL A 674 13.52 20.59 -20.67
N GLU A 675 13.40 19.41 -20.07
CA GLU A 675 14.48 18.41 -19.90
C GLU A 675 15.08 17.99 -21.24
N ALA A 676 14.27 17.96 -22.31
CA ALA A 676 14.72 17.61 -23.65
C ALA A 676 15.49 18.71 -24.40
N ARG A 677 15.31 19.99 -24.02
CA ARG A 677 15.76 21.15 -24.84
C ARG A 677 16.68 22.12 -24.12
N PHE A 678 16.64 22.16 -22.79
CA PHE A 678 17.32 23.18 -21.99
C PHE A 678 18.27 22.57 -20.96
N HIS A 679 19.04 23.43 -20.29
CA HIS A 679 20.03 23.05 -19.29
C HIS A 679 19.46 22.99 -17.87
N GLU A 680 20.29 22.57 -16.91
CA GLU A 680 19.92 22.29 -15.51
C GLU A 680 19.17 23.46 -14.83
N LEU A 681 19.56 24.71 -15.10
CA LEU A 681 18.89 25.91 -14.56
C LEU A 681 17.40 25.97 -14.96
N HIS A 682 17.09 25.79 -16.24
CA HIS A 682 15.71 25.84 -16.75
C HIS A 682 14.88 24.71 -16.15
N VAL A 683 15.45 23.50 -16.06
CA VAL A 683 14.80 22.32 -15.46
C VAL A 683 14.49 22.57 -13.98
N ALA A 684 15.45 23.08 -13.21
CA ALA A 684 15.25 23.41 -11.80
C ALA A 684 14.20 24.51 -11.59
N LEU A 685 14.18 25.52 -12.48
CA LEU A 685 13.16 26.59 -12.46
C LEU A 685 11.77 26.04 -12.69
N ILE A 686 11.56 25.27 -13.76
CA ILE A 686 10.21 24.78 -14.08
C ILE A 686 9.70 23.77 -13.03
N LYS A 687 10.57 22.90 -12.49
CA LYS A 687 10.23 22.01 -11.37
C LYS A 687 9.80 22.80 -10.13
N THR A 688 10.53 23.86 -9.81
CA THR A 688 10.20 24.74 -8.67
C THR A 688 8.88 25.48 -8.88
N ILE A 689 8.64 26.01 -10.08
CA ILE A 689 7.38 26.69 -10.44
C ILE A 689 6.21 25.71 -10.36
N ALA A 690 6.34 24.52 -10.94
CA ALA A 690 5.32 23.48 -10.92
C ALA A 690 4.95 23.04 -9.51
N LEU A 691 5.96 22.79 -8.66
CA LEU A 691 5.76 22.41 -7.27
C LEU A 691 5.02 23.51 -6.49
N ILE A 692 5.44 24.78 -6.62
CA ILE A 692 4.78 25.90 -5.95
C ILE A 692 3.35 26.06 -6.48
N ASP A 693 3.13 26.04 -7.80
CA ASP A 693 1.80 26.23 -8.38
C ASP A 693 0.80 25.16 -7.91
N MET A 694 1.28 23.92 -7.72
CA MET A 694 0.45 22.81 -7.23
C MET A 694 0.12 22.91 -5.72
N PHE A 695 1.07 23.37 -4.90
CA PHE A 695 0.96 23.35 -3.43
C PHE A 695 0.88 24.73 -2.76
N ARG A 696 0.70 25.82 -3.51
CA ARG A 696 0.62 27.20 -2.96
C ARG A 696 -0.53 27.44 -1.99
N ASN A 697 -1.63 26.70 -2.15
CA ASN A 697 -2.84 26.93 -1.37
C ASN A 697 -2.59 26.60 0.12
N GLY A 698 -2.71 27.62 0.97
CA GLY A 698 -2.45 27.50 2.41
C GLY A 698 -0.98 27.62 2.83
N SER A 699 -0.01 27.65 1.91
CA SER A 699 1.42 27.87 2.23
C SER A 699 1.78 29.35 2.32
N GLY A 700 1.15 30.17 1.49
CA GLY A 700 1.51 31.58 1.27
C GLY A 700 2.73 31.75 0.35
N VAL A 701 3.34 30.66 -0.12
CA VAL A 701 4.44 30.69 -1.09
C VAL A 701 3.88 30.86 -2.50
N ALA A 702 4.48 31.76 -3.27
CA ALA A 702 4.26 31.84 -4.72
C ALA A 702 5.59 31.94 -5.45
N ALA A 703 5.62 31.52 -6.72
CA ALA A 703 6.80 31.57 -7.55
C ALA A 703 7.04 33.01 -8.04
N THR A 704 7.44 33.91 -7.15
CA THR A 704 7.90 35.26 -7.53
C THR A 704 9.36 35.23 -7.96
N ASN A 705 9.84 36.30 -8.59
CA ASN A 705 11.26 36.41 -8.95
C ASN A 705 12.17 36.28 -7.73
N GLU A 706 11.78 36.85 -6.59
CA GLU A 706 12.52 36.79 -5.33
C GLU A 706 12.59 35.35 -4.80
N VAL A 707 11.46 34.63 -4.80
CA VAL A 707 11.41 33.23 -4.35
C VAL A 707 12.22 32.31 -5.27
N LEU A 708 12.12 32.47 -6.58
CA LEU A 708 12.87 31.68 -7.55
C LEU A 708 14.38 31.95 -7.45
N GLN A 709 14.76 33.21 -7.24
CA GLN A 709 16.17 33.58 -7.04
C GLN A 709 16.79 32.93 -5.80
N GLN A 710 16.04 32.80 -4.71
CA GLN A 710 16.52 32.12 -3.52
C GLN A 710 16.53 30.58 -3.67
N SER A 711 15.65 30.02 -4.50
CA SER A 711 15.45 28.57 -4.62
C SER A 711 16.51 27.84 -5.45
N ILE A 712 17.29 28.57 -6.26
CA ILE A 712 18.31 28.00 -7.15
C ILE A 712 19.65 28.72 -6.92
N PRO A 713 20.43 28.28 -5.91
CA PRO A 713 21.69 28.93 -5.57
C PRO A 713 22.72 28.77 -6.69
N GLY A 714 23.59 29.78 -6.86
CA GLY A 714 24.69 29.74 -7.84
C GLY A 714 24.46 30.51 -9.14
N HIS A 715 23.27 31.09 -9.34
CA HIS A 715 22.93 31.87 -10.55
C HIS A 715 22.60 33.32 -10.23
N SER A 716 22.92 34.24 -11.15
CA SER A 716 22.59 35.67 -11.00
C SER A 716 21.13 35.95 -11.33
N SER A 717 20.58 37.08 -10.86
CA SER A 717 19.22 37.51 -11.24
C SER A 717 19.04 37.63 -12.76
N LYS A 718 20.11 37.95 -13.49
CA LYS A 718 20.09 38.07 -14.96
C LYS A 718 19.95 36.70 -15.63
N ASP A 719 20.65 35.68 -15.12
CA ASP A 719 20.57 34.32 -15.65
C ASP A 719 19.17 33.73 -15.44
N ILE A 720 18.60 33.94 -14.26
CA ILE A 720 17.23 33.49 -13.93
C ILE A 720 16.20 34.21 -14.81
N ALA A 721 16.32 35.53 -15.00
CA ALA A 721 15.43 36.28 -15.87
C ALA A 721 15.53 35.82 -17.33
N GLY A 722 16.74 35.53 -17.83
CA GLY A 722 16.95 34.96 -19.15
C GLY A 722 16.26 33.60 -19.30
N ALA A 723 16.50 32.69 -18.35
CA ALA A 723 15.89 31.36 -18.38
C ALA A 723 14.35 31.41 -18.31
N LEU A 724 13.77 32.31 -17.50
CA LEU A 724 12.32 32.52 -17.47
C LEU A 724 11.77 33.05 -18.80
N ALA A 725 12.50 33.95 -19.48
CA ALA A 725 12.12 34.43 -20.80
C ALA A 725 12.13 33.31 -21.86
N ASP A 726 13.11 32.40 -21.79
CA ASP A 726 13.17 31.22 -22.67
C ASP A 726 11.98 30.28 -22.43
N LEU A 727 11.62 30.04 -21.16
CA LEU A 727 10.47 29.21 -20.78
C LEU A 727 9.14 29.80 -21.23
N VAL A 728 9.00 31.13 -21.25
CA VAL A 728 7.83 31.83 -21.80
C VAL A 728 7.78 31.67 -23.32
N THR A 729 8.90 31.91 -24.00
CA THR A 729 9.01 31.81 -25.45
C THR A 729 8.67 30.39 -25.94
N SER A 730 8.93 29.39 -25.11
CA SER A 730 8.64 27.98 -25.37
C SER A 730 7.23 27.52 -24.95
N SER A 731 6.37 28.43 -24.49
CA SER A 731 5.02 28.13 -23.99
C SER A 731 5.03 27.04 -22.90
N VAL A 732 5.98 27.14 -21.97
CA VAL A 732 6.12 26.24 -20.79
C VAL A 732 5.70 26.98 -19.52
N ALA A 733 6.13 28.24 -19.35
CA ALA A 733 5.80 29.05 -18.19
C ALA A 733 5.00 30.30 -18.59
N VAL A 734 4.17 30.80 -17.68
CA VAL A 734 3.40 32.04 -17.86
C VAL A 734 3.50 32.92 -16.61
N TYR A 735 3.70 34.23 -16.81
CA TYR A 735 3.68 35.21 -15.73
C TYR A 735 2.27 35.76 -15.51
N ARG A 736 1.67 35.51 -14.34
CA ARG A 736 0.34 35.98 -13.99
C ARG A 736 0.43 37.31 -13.27
N LYS A 737 0.23 38.43 -13.99
CA LYS A 737 0.34 39.80 -13.44
C LYS A 737 -0.45 40.03 -12.16
N HIS A 738 -1.68 39.49 -12.08
CA HIS A 738 -2.57 39.63 -10.93
C HIS A 738 -2.12 38.86 -9.67
N LEU A 739 -1.25 37.85 -9.82
CA LEU A 739 -0.64 37.12 -8.69
C LEU A 739 0.82 37.54 -8.42
N SER A 740 1.37 38.37 -9.32
CA SER A 740 2.79 38.70 -9.41
C SER A 740 3.68 37.46 -9.27
N ALA A 741 3.31 36.37 -9.97
CA ALA A 741 3.95 35.07 -9.85
C ALA A 741 3.92 34.28 -11.16
N TRP A 742 4.90 33.40 -11.30
CA TRP A 742 5.04 32.43 -12.39
C TRP A 742 4.14 31.21 -12.14
N ALA A 743 3.63 30.62 -13.21
CA ALA A 743 2.87 29.38 -13.20
C ALA A 743 3.22 28.53 -14.44
N VAL A 744 2.87 27.25 -14.41
CA VAL A 744 2.97 26.39 -15.59
C VAL A 744 1.89 26.80 -16.60
N TYR A 745 2.24 26.81 -17.88
CA TYR A 745 1.29 27.03 -18.96
C TYR A 745 0.52 25.74 -19.24
N ALA A 746 -0.78 25.72 -18.93
CA ALA A 746 -1.68 24.60 -19.22
C ALA A 746 -2.26 24.76 -20.63
N GLY A 747 -1.96 23.82 -21.51
CA GLY A 747 -2.45 23.79 -22.90
C GLY A 747 -3.46 22.67 -23.18
N SER A 748 -4.05 22.05 -22.16
CA SER A 748 -5.02 20.96 -22.28
C SER A 748 -6.35 21.37 -21.66
N ASP A 749 -7.43 21.31 -22.45
CA ASP A 749 -8.79 21.74 -22.07
C ASP A 749 -9.74 20.55 -21.79
N PHE A 750 -9.24 19.30 -21.79
CA PHE A 750 -10.10 18.10 -21.72
C PHE A 750 -10.37 17.64 -20.28
N ASP A 751 -11.62 17.75 -19.83
CA ASP A 751 -12.10 17.31 -18.50
C ASP A 751 -12.50 15.82 -18.52
N ILE A 752 -11.57 14.95 -18.11
CA ILE A 752 -11.76 13.50 -18.04
C ILE A 752 -12.81 13.13 -16.99
N GLU A 753 -12.87 13.85 -15.86
CA GLU A 753 -13.77 13.53 -14.75
C GLU A 753 -15.23 13.70 -15.20
N ALA A 754 -15.52 14.81 -15.86
CA ALA A 754 -16.83 15.06 -16.46
C ALA A 754 -17.16 14.02 -17.55
N ALA A 755 -16.19 13.63 -18.38
CA ALA A 755 -16.39 12.62 -19.41
C ALA A 755 -16.70 11.23 -18.82
N VAL A 756 -16.01 10.82 -17.75
CA VAL A 756 -16.23 9.55 -17.07
C VAL A 756 -17.58 9.52 -16.36
N GLU A 757 -17.96 10.58 -15.64
CA GLU A 757 -19.29 10.66 -14.99
C GLU A 757 -20.41 10.68 -16.04
N GLN A 758 -20.21 11.34 -17.19
CA GLN A 758 -21.17 11.30 -18.30
C GLN A 758 -21.28 9.88 -18.90
N ALA A 759 -20.18 9.15 -19.03
CA ALA A 759 -20.17 7.77 -19.51
C ALA A 759 -20.89 6.83 -18.52
N LYS A 760 -20.62 6.97 -17.21
CA LYS A 760 -21.31 6.23 -16.14
C LYS A 760 -22.83 6.48 -16.18
N GLY A 761 -23.26 7.72 -16.38
CA GLY A 761 -24.68 8.10 -16.43
C GLY A 761 -25.46 7.60 -17.64
N LYS A 762 -24.78 7.24 -18.75
CA LYS A 762 -25.43 6.76 -19.99
C LYS A 762 -25.73 5.25 -20.00
N ARG A 763 -25.32 4.49 -18.97
CA ARG A 763 -25.51 3.03 -18.78
C ARG A 763 -25.95 2.25 -20.03
N THR A 764 -25.01 2.00 -20.93
CA THR A 764 -25.29 1.25 -22.17
C THR A 764 -25.17 -0.26 -22.00
N LEU A 765 -24.52 -0.74 -20.94
CA LEU A 765 -24.19 -2.16 -20.71
C LEU A 765 -24.75 -2.65 -19.37
N SER A 766 -25.23 -3.90 -19.34
CA SER A 766 -25.59 -4.57 -18.08
C SER A 766 -24.36 -4.94 -17.26
N ILE A 767 -24.51 -5.15 -15.94
CA ILE A 767 -23.43 -5.60 -15.05
C ILE A 767 -22.75 -6.87 -15.60
N ASP A 768 -23.54 -7.84 -16.07
CA ASP A 768 -23.01 -9.07 -16.68
C ASP A 768 -22.18 -8.80 -17.95
N GLN A 769 -22.59 -7.83 -18.78
CA GLN A 769 -21.83 -7.43 -19.97
C GLN A 769 -20.54 -6.70 -19.61
N GLN A 770 -20.55 -5.88 -18.56
CA GLN A 770 -19.34 -5.21 -18.06
C GLN A 770 -18.31 -6.24 -17.61
N PHE A 771 -18.69 -7.22 -16.77
CA PHE A 771 -17.78 -8.29 -16.33
C PHE A 771 -17.24 -9.13 -17.49
N ARG A 772 -18.05 -9.38 -18.54
CA ARG A 772 -17.58 -10.05 -19.76
C ARG A 772 -16.53 -9.24 -20.54
N GLN A 773 -16.61 -7.90 -20.52
CA GLN A 773 -15.63 -7.03 -21.17
C GLN A 773 -14.31 -6.90 -20.39
N VAL A 774 -14.37 -6.99 -19.06
CA VAL A 774 -13.17 -6.98 -18.20
C VAL A 774 -12.23 -8.15 -18.56
N GLY A 775 -12.78 -9.27 -19.02
CA GLY A 775 -12.04 -10.41 -19.57
C GLY A 775 -12.46 -11.73 -18.92
N THR A 776 -12.07 -12.84 -19.53
CA THR A 776 -12.32 -14.18 -18.97
C THR A 776 -11.39 -14.43 -17.79
N LEU A 777 -11.97 -14.84 -16.66
CA LEU A 777 -11.20 -15.35 -15.54
C LEU A 777 -10.51 -16.66 -15.96
N PRO A 778 -9.23 -16.89 -15.63
CA PRO A 778 -8.53 -18.13 -15.97
C PRO A 778 -9.30 -19.36 -15.48
N ALA A 779 -9.31 -20.45 -16.23
CA ALA A 779 -9.98 -21.68 -15.80
C ALA A 779 -9.25 -22.30 -14.59
N LEU A 780 -9.92 -23.17 -13.84
CA LEU A 780 -9.31 -23.95 -12.75
C LEU A 780 -9.14 -25.40 -13.19
N SER A 781 -7.94 -25.96 -13.05
CA SER A 781 -7.69 -27.37 -13.36
C SER A 781 -7.80 -28.26 -12.12
N ALA A 782 -8.41 -29.44 -12.27
CA ALA A 782 -8.43 -30.46 -11.23
C ALA A 782 -7.10 -31.25 -11.21
N ARG A 783 -6.05 -30.65 -10.64
CA ARG A 783 -4.65 -31.15 -10.70
C ARG A 783 -4.49 -32.57 -10.17
N LYS A 784 -4.98 -32.88 -8.97
CA LYS A 784 -4.93 -34.23 -8.40
C LYS A 784 -5.74 -35.25 -9.20
N HIS A 785 -6.93 -34.88 -9.67
CA HIS A 785 -7.72 -35.77 -10.55
C HIS A 785 -6.95 -36.09 -11.82
N TYR A 786 -6.35 -35.07 -12.46
CA TYR A 786 -5.54 -35.26 -13.66
C TYR A 786 -4.32 -36.15 -13.40
N PHE A 787 -3.62 -35.94 -12.28
CA PHE A 787 -2.47 -36.77 -11.91
C PHE A 787 -2.88 -38.23 -11.67
N LEU A 788 -3.99 -38.48 -10.97
CA LEU A 788 -4.41 -39.83 -10.60
C LEU A 788 -5.10 -40.60 -11.73
N THR A 789 -5.86 -39.92 -12.59
CA THR A 789 -6.69 -40.55 -13.63
C THR A 789 -6.16 -40.39 -15.04
N GLY A 790 -5.18 -39.51 -15.25
CA GLY A 790 -4.70 -39.10 -16.57
C GLY A 790 -5.68 -38.21 -17.35
N THR A 791 -6.87 -37.92 -16.81
CA THR A 791 -7.90 -37.13 -17.49
C THR A 791 -7.93 -35.69 -16.96
N LEU A 792 -7.62 -34.72 -17.82
CA LEU A 792 -7.70 -33.30 -17.49
C LEU A 792 -9.16 -32.86 -17.41
N ARG A 793 -9.56 -32.33 -16.26
CA ARG A 793 -10.84 -31.64 -16.06
C ARG A 793 -10.55 -30.20 -15.68
N TRP A 794 -11.16 -29.26 -16.38
CA TRP A 794 -11.07 -27.83 -16.05
C TRP A 794 -12.46 -27.24 -15.79
N PHE A 795 -12.50 -26.22 -14.94
CA PHE A 795 -13.69 -25.53 -14.49
C PHE A 795 -13.63 -24.07 -14.90
N GLU A 796 -14.72 -23.56 -15.45
CA GLU A 796 -14.86 -22.16 -15.81
C GLU A 796 -15.08 -21.32 -14.54
N ARG A 797 -14.52 -20.11 -14.49
CA ARG A 797 -14.86 -19.12 -13.46
C ARG A 797 -15.69 -18.01 -14.07
N VAL A 798 -16.82 -17.72 -13.44
CA VAL A 798 -17.83 -16.79 -13.94
C VAL A 798 -18.25 -15.84 -12.83
N VAL A 799 -18.41 -14.57 -13.17
CA VAL A 799 -19.09 -13.57 -12.33
C VAL A 799 -20.41 -13.24 -12.99
N ALA A 800 -21.52 -13.37 -12.26
CA ALA A 800 -22.85 -13.18 -12.83
C ALA A 800 -23.85 -12.63 -11.80
N THR A 801 -24.84 -11.90 -12.29
CA THR A 801 -26.06 -11.60 -11.52
C THR A 801 -26.87 -12.89 -11.29
N PRO A 802 -27.75 -12.95 -10.26
CA PRO A 802 -28.57 -14.14 -10.02
C PRO A 802 -29.40 -14.57 -11.24
N LYS A 803 -29.89 -13.59 -12.02
CA LYS A 803 -30.63 -13.86 -13.25
C LYS A 803 -29.76 -14.52 -14.31
N ALA A 804 -28.61 -13.92 -14.63
CA ALA A 804 -27.69 -14.48 -15.63
C ALA A 804 -27.12 -15.84 -15.20
N ALA A 805 -26.86 -16.03 -13.90
CA ALA A 805 -26.46 -17.33 -13.36
C ALA A 805 -27.52 -18.41 -13.62
N GLY A 806 -28.81 -18.09 -13.44
CA GLY A 806 -29.92 -18.99 -13.80
C GLY A 806 -29.90 -19.40 -15.27
N ASP A 807 -29.80 -18.43 -16.18
CA ASP A 807 -29.75 -18.69 -17.62
C ASP A 807 -28.53 -19.56 -18.01
N MET A 808 -27.40 -19.40 -17.30
CA MET A 808 -26.19 -20.19 -17.54
C MET A 808 -26.29 -21.63 -17.04
N LEU A 809 -27.04 -21.89 -15.96
CA LEU A 809 -27.30 -23.25 -15.48
C LEU A 809 -28.16 -24.04 -16.47
N ASP A 810 -29.07 -23.35 -17.17
CA ASP A 810 -29.98 -23.96 -18.15
C ASP A 810 -29.29 -24.23 -19.52
N SER A 811 -28.06 -23.75 -19.71
CA SER A 811 -27.28 -23.89 -20.96
C SER A 811 -26.36 -25.12 -20.97
N SER A 812 -26.29 -25.84 -22.11
CA SER A 812 -25.37 -26.97 -22.28
C SER A 812 -23.90 -26.52 -22.30
N ARG A 813 -22.99 -27.39 -21.83
CA ARG A 813 -21.54 -27.15 -21.84
C ARG A 813 -20.91 -27.83 -23.04
N GLU A 814 -20.07 -27.11 -23.80
CA GLU A 814 -19.35 -27.69 -24.94
C GLU A 814 -17.97 -28.27 -24.55
N SER A 815 -17.27 -27.70 -23.55
CA SER A 815 -15.85 -28.02 -23.32
C SER A 815 -15.36 -28.02 -21.87
N THR A 816 -16.17 -27.64 -20.87
CA THR A 816 -15.74 -27.53 -19.45
C THR A 816 -16.37 -28.61 -18.59
N ALA A 817 -15.65 -29.04 -17.54
CA ALA A 817 -16.16 -30.03 -16.59
C ALA A 817 -17.26 -29.43 -15.70
N GLY A 818 -17.14 -28.16 -15.32
CA GLY A 818 -18.06 -27.47 -14.42
C GLY A 818 -17.79 -25.97 -14.35
N ARG A 819 -18.54 -25.26 -13.49
CA ARG A 819 -18.43 -23.80 -13.34
C ARG A 819 -18.39 -23.39 -11.87
N PHE A 820 -17.55 -22.41 -11.56
CA PHE A 820 -17.59 -21.64 -10.33
C PHE A 820 -18.25 -20.29 -10.64
N ILE A 821 -19.51 -20.12 -10.23
CA ILE A 821 -20.31 -18.93 -10.49
C ILE A 821 -20.35 -18.08 -9.23
N LEU A 822 -19.60 -16.98 -9.22
CA LEU A 822 -19.63 -15.99 -8.15
C LEU A 822 -20.78 -15.00 -8.41
N LEU A 823 -21.72 -14.91 -7.48
CA LEU A 823 -22.85 -14.00 -7.61
C LEU A 823 -22.48 -12.57 -7.22
N VAL A 824 -22.90 -11.62 -8.04
CA VAL A 824 -22.84 -10.18 -7.73
C VAL A 824 -24.25 -9.60 -7.59
N PRO A 825 -24.47 -8.69 -6.62
CA PRO A 825 -25.75 -8.02 -6.47
C PRO A 825 -26.00 -7.07 -7.65
N ASP A 826 -27.26 -6.95 -8.06
CA ASP A 826 -27.70 -5.79 -8.84
C ASP A 826 -28.02 -4.61 -7.90
N GLU A 827 -28.39 -3.46 -8.46
CA GLU A 827 -28.68 -2.26 -7.66
C GLU A 827 -29.84 -2.39 -6.66
N GLU A 828 -30.67 -3.43 -6.79
CA GLU A 828 -31.84 -3.65 -5.94
C GLU A 828 -31.66 -4.84 -4.98
N THR A 829 -30.55 -5.58 -5.09
CA THR A 829 -30.32 -6.82 -4.33
C THR A 829 -29.63 -6.55 -3.00
N THR A 830 -30.34 -6.80 -1.90
CA THR A 830 -29.76 -6.81 -0.54
C THR A 830 -28.84 -8.02 -0.32
N PRO A 831 -27.88 -7.94 0.64
CA PRO A 831 -27.03 -9.08 1.02
C PRO A 831 -27.78 -10.39 1.30
N GLN A 832 -28.92 -10.28 1.99
CA GLN A 832 -29.76 -11.43 2.32
C GLN A 832 -30.45 -11.99 1.07
N ALA A 833 -30.99 -11.12 0.21
CA ALA A 833 -31.60 -11.53 -1.04
C ALA A 833 -30.61 -12.26 -1.98
N LEU A 834 -29.33 -11.85 -1.98
CA LEU A 834 -28.28 -12.52 -2.76
C LEU A 834 -28.04 -13.96 -2.28
N ARG A 835 -28.02 -14.18 -0.95
CA ARG A 835 -27.89 -15.52 -0.35
C ARG A 835 -29.10 -16.39 -0.64
N ASP A 836 -30.30 -15.84 -0.52
CA ASP A 836 -31.54 -16.56 -0.81
C ASP A 836 -31.60 -16.96 -2.29
N ALA A 837 -31.17 -16.06 -3.19
CA ALA A 837 -31.05 -16.34 -4.62
C ALA A 837 -30.01 -17.45 -4.91
N ALA A 838 -28.85 -17.43 -4.24
CA ALA A 838 -27.85 -18.49 -4.36
C ALA A 838 -28.45 -19.86 -3.98
N MET A 839 -29.13 -19.95 -2.84
CA MET A 839 -29.77 -21.18 -2.38
C MET A 839 -30.87 -21.66 -3.34
N ALA A 840 -31.62 -20.73 -3.94
CA ALA A 840 -32.63 -21.07 -4.94
C ALA A 840 -32.00 -21.62 -6.24
N LEU A 841 -30.88 -21.05 -6.68
CA LEU A 841 -30.13 -21.54 -7.84
C LEU A 841 -29.49 -22.90 -7.58
N VAL A 842 -28.94 -23.14 -6.38
CA VAL A 842 -28.39 -24.46 -6.01
C VAL A 842 -29.47 -25.54 -6.04
N LYS A 843 -30.67 -25.26 -5.52
CA LYS A 843 -31.79 -26.20 -5.58
C LYS A 843 -32.25 -26.51 -7.01
N ARG A 844 -32.06 -25.59 -7.95
CA ARG A 844 -32.34 -25.77 -9.37
C ARG A 844 -31.22 -26.48 -10.14
N CYS A 845 -30.00 -26.47 -9.62
CA CYS A 845 -28.83 -26.99 -10.31
C CYS A 845 -28.79 -28.53 -10.24
N GLU A 846 -29.11 -29.20 -11.35
CA GLU A 846 -29.05 -30.66 -11.42
C GLU A 846 -27.61 -31.20 -11.54
N ASP A 847 -26.67 -30.38 -12.03
CA ASP A 847 -25.27 -30.78 -12.18
C ASP A 847 -24.42 -30.42 -10.96
N SER A 848 -23.95 -31.46 -10.27
CA SER A 848 -23.06 -31.39 -9.10
C SER A 848 -21.68 -30.76 -9.35
N LEU A 849 -21.30 -30.49 -10.60
CA LEU A 849 -20.02 -29.86 -10.95
C LEU A 849 -20.09 -28.33 -11.06
N ASN A 850 -21.26 -27.73 -10.83
CA ASN A 850 -21.38 -26.28 -10.65
C ASN A 850 -21.37 -25.92 -9.16
N ALA A 851 -20.61 -24.90 -8.81
CA ALA A 851 -20.60 -24.31 -7.48
C ALA A 851 -21.09 -22.86 -7.55
N ILE A 852 -21.99 -22.47 -6.65
CA ILE A 852 -22.54 -21.11 -6.59
C ILE A 852 -21.98 -20.41 -5.37
N GLY A 853 -21.19 -19.37 -5.60
CA GLY A 853 -20.48 -18.63 -4.57
C GLY A 853 -21.18 -17.33 -4.21
N VAL A 854 -21.33 -17.07 -2.91
CA VAL A 854 -21.70 -15.75 -2.39
C VAL A 854 -20.47 -15.13 -1.70
N PRO A 855 -19.98 -13.96 -2.14
CA PRO A 855 -18.83 -13.32 -1.50
C PRO A 855 -19.15 -12.94 -0.04
N LYS A 856 -18.18 -13.13 0.86
CA LYS A 856 -18.33 -12.77 2.28
C LYS A 856 -18.34 -11.26 2.53
N LEU A 857 -17.73 -10.49 1.62
CA LEU A 857 -17.61 -9.03 1.66
C LEU A 857 -18.30 -8.46 0.42
N HIS A 858 -19.11 -7.40 0.58
CA HIS A 858 -19.68 -6.67 -0.54
C HIS A 858 -18.63 -5.72 -1.14
N LEU A 859 -17.69 -6.27 -1.91
CA LEU A 859 -16.48 -5.60 -2.41
C LEU A 859 -16.71 -4.49 -3.47
N GLY A 860 -17.92 -3.97 -3.65
CA GLY A 860 -18.18 -2.94 -4.67
C GLY A 860 -17.85 -3.36 -6.11
N LEU A 861 -17.74 -4.67 -6.38
CA LEU A 861 -17.25 -5.22 -7.66
C LEU A 861 -18.04 -4.69 -8.86
N ALA A 862 -19.35 -4.50 -8.72
CA ALA A 862 -20.20 -3.95 -9.79
C ALA A 862 -19.90 -2.47 -10.07
N GLU A 863 -19.58 -1.68 -9.04
CA GLU A 863 -19.19 -0.26 -9.19
C GLU A 863 -17.82 -0.15 -9.88
N GLN A 864 -16.86 -0.98 -9.46
CA GLN A 864 -15.54 -1.06 -10.07
C GLN A 864 -15.61 -1.51 -11.53
N ALA A 865 -16.44 -2.51 -11.84
CA ALA A 865 -16.69 -2.95 -13.21
C ALA A 865 -17.34 -1.84 -14.06
N THR A 866 -18.28 -1.08 -13.47
CA THR A 866 -18.91 0.07 -14.13
C THR A 866 -17.91 1.19 -14.39
N GLU A 867 -17.04 1.50 -13.43
CA GLU A 867 -15.99 2.50 -13.59
C GLU A 867 -14.98 2.12 -14.67
N LEU A 868 -14.52 0.87 -14.67
CA LEU A 868 -13.63 0.36 -15.69
C LEU A 868 -14.27 0.43 -17.09
N ALA A 869 -15.54 0.02 -17.22
CA ALA A 869 -16.27 0.10 -18.48
C ALA A 869 -16.45 1.55 -18.97
N ALA A 870 -16.72 2.49 -18.05
CA ALA A 870 -16.81 3.91 -18.38
C ALA A 870 -15.46 4.47 -18.86
N LEU A 871 -14.36 4.14 -18.18
CA LEU A 871 -13.01 4.52 -18.60
C LEU A 871 -12.66 3.93 -19.98
N GLU A 872 -13.01 2.67 -20.26
CA GLU A 872 -12.76 2.04 -21.55
C GLU A 872 -13.57 2.69 -22.67
N GLN A 873 -14.81 3.10 -22.37
CA GLN A 873 -15.66 3.83 -23.29
C GLN A 873 -15.08 5.22 -23.59
N VAL A 874 -14.67 5.98 -22.58
CA VAL A 874 -14.06 7.30 -22.77
C VAL A 874 -12.78 7.17 -23.62
N ALA A 875 -11.95 6.17 -23.35
CA ALA A 875 -10.73 5.91 -24.12
C ALA A 875 -11.00 5.58 -25.60
N LYS A 876 -12.08 4.86 -25.92
CA LYS A 876 -12.43 4.44 -27.29
C LYS A 876 -13.26 5.48 -28.05
N ALA A 877 -14.13 6.22 -27.38
CA ALA A 877 -15.20 6.99 -28.01
C ALA A 877 -14.94 8.50 -28.08
N THR A 878 -13.77 8.98 -27.64
CA THR A 878 -13.49 10.43 -27.53
C THR A 878 -12.38 10.87 -28.50
N PRO A 879 -12.71 11.45 -29.67
CA PRO A 879 -11.73 11.91 -30.65
C PRO A 879 -10.80 13.02 -30.15
N GLN A 880 -11.23 13.78 -29.12
CA GLN A 880 -10.39 14.83 -28.52
C GLN A 880 -9.14 14.26 -27.82
N LEU A 881 -9.15 12.98 -27.46
CA LEU A 881 -7.99 12.28 -26.89
C LEU A 881 -6.90 11.96 -27.93
N ASP A 882 -7.21 12.03 -29.24
CA ASP A 882 -6.23 11.76 -30.30
C ASP A 882 -5.20 12.88 -30.45
N GLY A 883 -5.57 14.12 -30.07
CA GLY A 883 -4.69 15.29 -30.08
C GLY A 883 -4.02 15.60 -28.73
N ASP A 884 -4.47 14.98 -27.64
CA ASP A 884 -4.01 15.29 -26.28
C ASP A 884 -3.27 14.11 -25.64
N ALA A 885 -1.94 14.14 -25.74
CA ALA A 885 -1.07 13.11 -25.17
C ALA A 885 -1.14 13.04 -23.63
N VAL A 886 -1.44 14.17 -22.97
CA VAL A 886 -1.56 14.28 -21.51
C VAL A 886 -2.82 13.55 -21.05
N ALA A 887 -3.97 13.86 -21.66
CA ALA A 887 -5.24 13.21 -21.35
C ALA A 887 -5.21 11.70 -21.64
N ARG A 888 -4.52 11.28 -22.72
CA ARG A 888 -4.36 9.85 -23.06
C ARG A 888 -3.55 9.09 -22.02
N ARG A 889 -2.45 9.68 -21.54
CA ARG A 889 -1.60 9.06 -20.49
C ARG A 889 -2.36 8.93 -19.17
N GLU A 890 -3.15 9.94 -18.81
CA GLU A 890 -4.01 9.92 -17.63
C GLU A 890 -5.08 8.82 -17.71
N ILE A 891 -5.82 8.73 -18.82
CA ILE A 891 -6.84 7.68 -19.02
C ILE A 891 -6.22 6.29 -19.02
N SER A 892 -5.07 6.10 -19.67
CA SER A 892 -4.38 4.81 -19.67
C SER A 892 -3.99 4.37 -18.25
N ALA A 893 -3.48 5.30 -17.43
CA ALA A 893 -3.12 5.01 -16.04
C ALA A 893 -4.35 4.67 -15.19
N ARG A 894 -5.46 5.41 -15.35
CA ARG A 894 -6.72 5.14 -14.64
C ARG A 894 -7.32 3.79 -15.05
N LEU A 895 -7.26 3.44 -16.33
CA LEU A 895 -7.69 2.14 -16.86
C LEU A 895 -6.90 0.98 -16.24
N GLU A 896 -5.58 1.08 -16.23
CA GLU A 896 -4.74 0.05 -15.61
C GLU A 896 -5.04 -0.08 -14.13
N HIS A 897 -5.13 1.03 -13.39
CA HIS A 897 -5.44 1.01 -11.97
C HIS A 897 -6.80 0.36 -11.66
N ALA A 898 -7.87 0.79 -12.34
CA ALA A 898 -9.21 0.25 -12.14
C ALA A 898 -9.29 -1.25 -12.48
N ARG A 899 -8.61 -1.68 -13.55
CA ARG A 899 -8.53 -3.09 -13.95
C ARG A 899 -7.76 -3.92 -12.93
N HIS A 900 -6.63 -3.43 -12.45
CA HIS A 900 -5.84 -4.12 -11.42
C HIS A 900 -6.57 -4.24 -10.08
N ALA A 901 -7.26 -3.18 -9.65
CA ALA A 901 -8.09 -3.21 -8.45
C ALA A 901 -9.20 -4.26 -8.55
N LEU A 902 -9.94 -4.25 -9.66
CA LEU A 902 -11.02 -5.21 -9.90
C LEU A 902 -10.52 -6.66 -9.98
N ASP A 903 -9.39 -6.92 -10.65
CA ASP A 903 -8.79 -8.25 -10.71
C ASP A 903 -8.37 -8.77 -9.31
N ALA A 904 -7.81 -7.89 -8.48
CA ALA A 904 -7.40 -8.23 -7.12
C ALA A 904 -8.62 -8.55 -6.24
N ASP A 905 -9.64 -7.70 -6.28
CA ASP A 905 -10.86 -7.88 -5.48
C ASP A 905 -11.68 -9.09 -5.96
N LEU A 906 -11.70 -9.38 -7.26
CA LEU A 906 -12.29 -10.62 -7.80
C LEU A 906 -11.57 -11.86 -7.27
N ARG A 907 -10.23 -11.89 -7.28
CA ARG A 907 -9.48 -13.03 -6.72
C ARG A 907 -9.79 -13.23 -5.24
N GLU A 908 -9.85 -12.15 -4.47
CA GLU A 908 -10.24 -12.18 -3.06
C GLU A 908 -11.66 -12.72 -2.88
N ALA A 909 -12.61 -12.21 -3.67
CA ALA A 909 -14.01 -12.63 -3.62
C ALA A 909 -14.16 -14.14 -3.89
N PHE A 910 -13.50 -14.68 -4.92
CA PHE A 910 -13.51 -16.13 -5.20
C PHE A 910 -12.91 -16.95 -4.05
N SER A 911 -11.83 -16.47 -3.43
CA SER A 911 -11.13 -17.19 -2.36
C SER A 911 -11.89 -17.18 -1.02
N THR A 912 -12.64 -16.11 -0.75
CA THR A 912 -13.35 -15.91 0.52
C THR A 912 -14.83 -16.23 0.45
N ALA A 913 -15.39 -16.41 -0.75
CA ALA A 913 -16.79 -16.75 -0.95
C ALA A 913 -17.23 -18.01 -0.18
N THR A 914 -18.50 -17.99 0.22
CA THR A 914 -19.18 -19.19 0.68
C THR A 914 -19.73 -19.90 -0.55
N TRP A 915 -19.18 -21.07 -0.86
CA TRP A 915 -19.58 -21.89 -2.00
C TRP A 915 -20.66 -22.88 -1.56
N HIS A 916 -21.74 -22.93 -2.33
CA HIS A 916 -22.91 -23.78 -2.13
C HIS A 916 -23.08 -24.81 -3.24
#